data_AF-A0A238KL75-F1
#
_entry.id   AF-A0A238KL75-F1
#
_cell.length_a   1.000
_cell.length_b   1.000
_cell.length_c   1.000
_cell.angle_alpha   90.00
_cell.angle_beta   90.00
_cell.angle_gamma   90.00
#
_symmetry.space_group_name_H-M   'P 1'
#
loop_
_entity.id
_entity.type
_entity.pdbx_description
1 polymer ?
#
loop_
_entity_poly.entity_id
_entity_poly.type
_entity_poly.pdbx_seq_one_letter_code
_entity_poly.pdbx_strand_id
1 'polypeptide(L)'
;MASYRFDVDEMTCGGCAARAQKAMAGVEGVTSAHINFADRTATVEGITGLESLIAAASTKAGYPASPIKAGGVAQERVDEAPALLRSTLIAGAITLPIFIVEMGGHVFPSVHHFIAQVIGMQDSWLIQFVLATLVLIGPGRRFYTKGIPALLRGAPDMNSLVVLGATAAWGYSTVATFRPQWLPDGTIAVYFEAAAVIVTLILLGRYLEARAKGRTGAAIKRLIGLRPDTAKVEREGALISVPLDKVVVGDVVHLAAGARVPVDGTLQRGTGFVDESMISGEPIPVEKTIGDALVAGTVNGTSALVFEARAVGSDTMLARIIAMVAEAQGARLPVQGLVNKITLWFVPAVMVIAAFTVVIWLVLGSLPQALVAGVSVLIIACPCAMGLATPTSIMVGTGRAAELGVLFRRGDALQALQGVDVVAFDKTGTLTIGAPVVVSNTLRTQDLAAVAGVEAASDHPLANAIVTLAGRHLPLATEVETIPGHGVQGVVEGRRIVIGNAAMMAWEGVTAQADVPAGQTPVMVAIDGKFAGTLGLSDAPKPTSKATVQAMKARGLEVVMVSGDTQEAAGALGDDLGIDHVIAGVLPDGKVDAVKELQTGGRKVAFVGDGINDAPALAVADVGIAMGTGTDVAVESADVVLVSGNPAGVAHAIEVSRRTLRNIWQNLGWAFGYNIILIPVAALGLLSPQLAALAMAASSVLVVVNALRLRWVKVAELEVSQ
;
A
#
# COMPACT_ATOMS: atom_id res chain seq x y z
N MET A 1 -26.87 -0.35 8.22
CA MET A 1 -26.08 0.64 7.45
C MET A 1 -25.54 -0.10 6.24
N ALA A 2 -25.79 0.38 5.03
CA ALA A 2 -25.39 -0.33 3.81
C ALA A 2 -24.08 0.27 3.27
N SER A 3 -23.17 -0.58 2.80
CA SER A 3 -21.96 -0.18 2.09
C SER A 3 -22.15 -0.41 0.60
N TYR A 4 -21.96 0.64 -0.19
CA TYR A 4 -22.12 0.64 -1.63
C TYR A 4 -20.77 0.85 -2.30
N ARG A 5 -20.45 0.01 -3.29
CA ARG A 5 -19.25 0.15 -4.12
C ARG A 5 -19.62 0.24 -5.60
N PHE A 6 -19.11 1.24 -6.30
CA PHE A 6 -19.40 1.49 -7.71
C PHE A 6 -18.24 2.20 -8.42
N ASP A 7 -18.20 2.14 -9.75
CA ASP A 7 -17.18 2.81 -10.56
C ASP A 7 -17.54 4.29 -10.75
N VAL A 8 -16.51 5.15 -10.79
CA VAL A 8 -16.58 6.58 -11.09
C VAL A 8 -15.49 6.91 -12.09
N ASP A 9 -15.89 7.13 -13.33
CA ASP A 9 -14.99 7.31 -14.46
C ASP A 9 -14.60 8.77 -14.72
N GLU A 10 -13.62 8.94 -15.60
CA GLU A 10 -13.20 10.23 -16.15
C GLU A 10 -12.61 11.25 -15.16
N MET A 11 -12.38 10.87 -13.90
CA MET A 11 -11.62 11.69 -12.98
C MET A 11 -10.18 11.82 -13.48
N THR A 12 -9.69 13.06 -13.62
CA THR A 12 -8.35 13.33 -14.18
C THR A 12 -7.33 13.82 -13.15
N CYS A 13 -7.73 14.17 -11.93
CA CYS A 13 -6.81 14.61 -10.87
C CYS A 13 -7.40 14.38 -9.47
N GLY A 14 -6.59 14.57 -8.43
CA GLY A 14 -7.03 14.48 -7.04
C GLY A 14 -8.15 15.46 -6.66
N GLY A 15 -8.19 16.63 -7.31
CA GLY A 15 -9.29 17.60 -7.15
C GLY A 15 -10.63 17.10 -7.72
N CYS A 16 -10.61 16.37 -8.84
CA CYS A 16 -11.80 15.73 -9.41
C CYS A 16 -12.38 14.69 -8.43
N ALA A 17 -11.52 13.82 -7.91
CA ALA A 17 -11.91 12.81 -6.92
C ALA A 17 -12.46 13.45 -5.63
N ALA A 18 -11.79 14.48 -5.09
CA ALA A 18 -12.26 15.18 -3.90
C ALA A 18 -13.66 15.81 -4.09
N ARG A 19 -13.95 16.29 -5.30
CA ARG A 19 -15.25 16.89 -5.64
C ARG A 19 -16.35 15.85 -5.76
N ALA A 20 -16.10 14.75 -6.47
CA ALA A 20 -17.03 13.64 -6.55
C ALA A 20 -17.33 13.08 -5.16
N GLN A 21 -16.29 12.93 -4.33
CA GLN A 21 -16.45 12.54 -2.93
C GLN A 21 -17.31 13.53 -2.14
N LYS A 22 -17.05 14.84 -2.24
CA LYS A 22 -17.84 15.88 -1.56
C LYS A 22 -19.30 15.88 -2.03
N ALA A 23 -19.56 15.63 -3.31
CA ALA A 23 -20.91 15.55 -3.85
C ALA A 23 -21.68 14.36 -3.25
N MET A 24 -21.04 13.19 -3.14
CA MET A 24 -21.63 11.99 -2.53
C MET A 24 -21.78 12.14 -1.00
N ALA A 25 -20.78 12.68 -0.31
CA ALA A 25 -20.87 12.97 1.13
C ALA A 25 -21.97 13.97 1.49
N GLY A 26 -22.37 14.82 0.53
CA GLY A 26 -23.48 15.76 0.70
C GLY A 26 -24.85 15.19 0.37
N VAL A 27 -24.98 13.88 0.11
CA VAL A 27 -26.26 13.19 -0.03
C VAL A 27 -26.80 12.86 1.36
N GLU A 28 -28.09 13.11 1.59
CA GLU A 28 -28.73 12.83 2.88
C GLU A 28 -28.65 11.33 3.22
N GLY A 29 -28.33 11.03 4.48
CA GLY A 29 -28.17 9.65 4.96
C GLY A 29 -26.80 9.02 4.69
N VAL A 30 -25.84 9.73 4.08
CA VAL A 30 -24.45 9.27 3.93
C VAL A 30 -23.64 9.57 5.20
N THR A 31 -23.01 8.54 5.76
CA THR A 31 -22.10 8.66 6.91
C THR A 31 -20.65 8.80 6.47
N SER A 32 -20.25 8.05 5.43
CA SER A 32 -18.91 8.12 4.87
C SER A 32 -18.97 7.97 3.34
N ALA A 33 -18.13 8.70 2.63
CA ALA A 33 -17.98 8.57 1.19
C ALA A 33 -16.50 8.68 0.84
N HIS A 34 -16.00 7.72 0.08
CA HIS A 34 -14.60 7.57 -0.27
C HIS A 34 -14.47 7.31 -1.76
N ILE A 35 -13.52 8.01 -2.40
CA ILE A 35 -13.14 7.72 -3.79
C ILE A 35 -11.69 7.28 -3.80
N ASN A 36 -11.48 6.11 -4.37
CA ASN A 36 -10.18 5.63 -4.77
C ASN A 36 -9.91 6.08 -6.22
N PHE A 37 -9.08 7.11 -6.35
CA PHE A 37 -8.72 7.68 -7.66
C PHE A 37 -7.89 6.72 -8.51
N ALA A 38 -7.05 5.88 -7.89
CA ALA A 38 -6.23 4.92 -8.61
C ALA A 38 -7.10 3.84 -9.28
N ASP A 39 -8.13 3.39 -8.56
CA ASP A 39 -9.04 2.35 -9.03
C ASP A 39 -10.34 2.85 -9.66
N ARG A 40 -10.55 4.17 -9.72
CA ARG A 40 -11.79 4.78 -10.22
C ARG A 40 -13.03 4.20 -9.55
N THR A 41 -12.94 3.89 -8.25
CA THR A 41 -14.07 3.33 -7.49
C THR A 41 -14.48 4.28 -6.37
N ALA A 42 -15.78 4.34 -6.10
CA ALA A 42 -16.36 4.96 -4.93
C ALA A 42 -16.84 3.88 -3.96
N THR A 43 -16.57 4.08 -2.67
CA THR A 43 -17.14 3.30 -1.56
C THR A 43 -17.89 4.27 -0.66
N VAL A 44 -19.17 4.03 -0.41
CA VAL A 44 -20.03 4.92 0.35
C VAL A 44 -20.82 4.13 1.37
N GLU A 45 -20.83 4.58 2.62
CA GLU A 45 -21.62 4.00 3.69
C GLU A 45 -22.76 4.95 4.04
N GLY A 46 -23.96 4.39 4.24
CA GLY A 46 -25.11 5.17 4.64
C GLY A 46 -26.43 4.43 4.61
N ILE A 47 -27.50 5.19 4.78
CA ILE A 47 -28.90 4.77 4.69
C ILE A 47 -29.52 5.45 3.46
N THR A 48 -28.86 5.31 2.31
CA THR A 48 -29.28 5.93 1.05
C THR A 48 -29.21 4.95 -0.10
N GLY A 49 -29.90 5.21 -1.20
CA GLY A 49 -29.92 4.31 -2.36
C GLY A 49 -28.74 4.52 -3.30
N LEU A 50 -28.20 3.44 -3.88
CA LEU A 50 -27.08 3.47 -4.84
C LEU A 50 -27.31 4.45 -6.01
N GLU A 51 -28.53 4.55 -6.52
CA GLU A 51 -28.86 5.47 -7.62
C GLU A 51 -28.65 6.94 -7.25
N SER A 52 -28.98 7.33 -6.02
CA SER A 52 -28.78 8.70 -5.54
C SER A 52 -27.29 9.07 -5.44
N LEU A 53 -26.46 8.09 -5.09
CA LEU A 53 -25.00 8.22 -5.02
C LEU A 53 -24.38 8.33 -6.41
N ILE A 54 -24.82 7.49 -7.34
CA ILE A 54 -24.43 7.55 -8.76
C ILE A 54 -24.86 8.88 -9.37
N ALA A 55 -26.06 9.38 -9.08
CA ALA A 55 -26.53 10.68 -9.53
C ALA A 55 -25.72 11.83 -8.93
N ALA A 56 -25.35 11.76 -7.64
CA ALA A 56 -24.50 12.78 -7.02
C ALA A 56 -23.11 12.84 -7.68
N ALA A 57 -22.50 11.70 -7.99
CA ALA A 57 -21.24 11.64 -8.73
C ALA A 57 -21.40 12.14 -10.19
N SER A 58 -22.40 11.64 -10.90
CA SER A 58 -22.59 11.89 -12.35
C SER A 58 -23.11 13.28 -12.65
N THR A 59 -24.10 13.75 -11.91
CA THR A 59 -24.83 14.98 -12.23
C THR A 59 -24.26 16.18 -11.48
N LYS A 60 -24.05 16.05 -10.16
CA LYS A 60 -23.59 17.16 -9.30
C LYS A 60 -22.09 17.38 -9.40
N ALA A 61 -21.29 16.31 -9.40
CA ALA A 61 -19.84 16.42 -9.60
C ALA A 61 -19.42 16.37 -11.08
N GLY A 62 -20.22 15.75 -11.96
CA GLY A 62 -19.98 15.70 -13.39
C GLY A 62 -19.10 14.53 -13.85
N TYR A 63 -19.00 13.45 -13.07
CA TYR A 63 -18.17 12.29 -13.38
C TYR A 63 -19.03 11.03 -13.54
N PRO A 64 -19.08 10.40 -14.73
CA PRO A 64 -19.91 9.22 -14.98
C PRO A 64 -19.69 8.14 -13.93
N ALA A 65 -20.75 7.58 -13.38
CA ALA A 65 -20.66 6.51 -12.38
C ALA A 65 -21.56 5.32 -12.75
N SER A 66 -21.10 4.10 -12.47
CA SER A 66 -21.80 2.86 -12.81
C SER A 66 -21.62 1.75 -11.77
N PRO A 67 -22.63 0.89 -11.56
CA PRO A 67 -22.51 -0.22 -10.61
C PRO A 67 -21.47 -1.26 -11.05
N ILE A 68 -20.70 -1.80 -10.09
CA ILE A 68 -19.75 -2.90 -10.31
C ILE A 68 -20.54 -4.20 -10.49
N LYS A 69 -20.26 -4.95 -11.57
CA LYS A 69 -20.89 -6.27 -11.81
C LYS A 69 -20.27 -7.32 -10.88
N ALA A 70 -21.11 -8.06 -10.14
CA ALA A 70 -20.67 -9.12 -9.23
C ALA A 70 -19.97 -10.27 -9.98
N GLY A 71 -18.80 -10.71 -9.49
CA GLY A 71 -18.08 -11.89 -9.99
C GLY A 71 -17.01 -11.65 -11.05
N GLY A 72 -16.78 -10.41 -11.49
CA GLY A 72 -15.67 -10.08 -12.38
C GLY A 72 -14.38 -9.86 -11.61
N VAL A 73 -13.37 -10.70 -11.84
CA VAL A 73 -11.95 -10.32 -11.65
C VAL A 73 -11.82 -8.91 -12.23
N ALA A 74 -11.27 -7.97 -11.44
CA ALA A 74 -11.12 -6.55 -11.78
C ALA A 74 -10.92 -6.40 -13.29
N GLN A 75 -12.00 -6.02 -13.99
CA GLN A 75 -12.10 -6.11 -15.44
C GLN A 75 -10.83 -5.51 -16.03
N GLU A 76 -10.09 -6.29 -16.82
CA GLU A 76 -8.76 -5.92 -17.32
C GLU A 76 -8.86 -4.54 -17.98
N ARG A 77 -8.48 -3.51 -17.21
CA ARG A 77 -8.86 -2.13 -17.49
C ARG A 77 -8.16 -1.72 -18.78
N VAL A 78 -8.91 -1.17 -19.72
CA VAL A 78 -8.37 -0.76 -21.02
C VAL A 78 -7.27 0.27 -20.78
N ASP A 79 -6.04 -0.07 -21.15
CA ASP A 79 -4.92 0.85 -21.10
C ASP A 79 -5.25 2.08 -21.96
N GLU A 80 -5.29 3.26 -21.34
CA GLU A 80 -5.56 4.53 -22.03
C GLU A 80 -4.32 5.06 -22.77
N ALA A 81 -3.13 4.53 -22.47
CA ALA A 81 -1.88 4.98 -23.06
C ALA A 81 -1.85 4.89 -24.60
N PRO A 82 -2.35 3.82 -25.26
CA PRO A 82 -2.41 3.73 -26.72
C PRO A 82 -3.30 4.83 -27.34
N ALA A 83 -4.46 5.12 -26.74
CA ALA A 83 -5.36 6.16 -27.23
C ALA A 83 -4.75 7.56 -27.07
N LEU A 84 -4.09 7.83 -25.94
CA LEU A 84 -3.36 9.07 -25.69
C LEU A 84 -2.15 9.21 -26.61
N LEU A 85 -1.44 8.12 -26.90
CA LEU A 85 -0.32 8.10 -27.84
C LEU A 85 -0.79 8.49 -29.25
N ARG A 86 -1.83 7.83 -29.77
CA ARG A 86 -2.41 8.18 -31.09
C ARG A 86 -2.80 9.66 -31.16
N SER A 87 -3.44 10.15 -30.12
CA SER A 87 -3.87 11.55 -30.03
C SER A 87 -2.70 12.52 -30.02
N THR A 88 -1.62 12.18 -29.29
CA THR A 88 -0.39 12.96 -29.21
C THR A 88 0.33 12.97 -30.55
N LEU A 89 0.41 11.83 -31.24
CA LEU A 89 1.05 11.71 -32.55
C LEU A 89 0.29 12.51 -33.60
N ILE A 90 -1.04 12.43 -33.63
CA ILE A 90 -1.87 13.24 -34.54
C ILE A 90 -1.70 14.73 -34.24
N ALA A 91 -1.80 15.13 -32.96
CA ALA A 91 -1.63 16.53 -32.57
C ALA A 91 -0.23 17.04 -32.93
N GLY A 92 0.81 16.25 -32.66
CA GLY A 92 2.20 16.56 -32.99
C GLY A 92 2.43 16.68 -34.49
N ALA A 93 1.89 15.77 -35.30
CA ALA A 93 2.01 15.82 -36.76
C ALA A 93 1.38 17.09 -37.35
N ILE A 94 0.24 17.54 -36.82
CA ILE A 94 -0.43 18.77 -37.28
C ILE A 94 0.23 20.03 -36.71
N THR A 95 0.75 19.97 -35.48
CA THR A 95 1.41 21.10 -34.81
C THR A 95 2.81 21.35 -35.35
N LEU A 96 3.53 20.31 -35.80
CA LEU A 96 4.92 20.40 -36.22
C LEU A 96 5.13 21.41 -37.38
N PRO A 97 4.32 21.44 -38.46
CA PRO A 97 4.43 22.49 -39.47
C PRO A 97 4.24 23.90 -38.92
N ILE A 98 3.25 24.10 -38.03
CA ILE A 98 2.98 25.40 -37.39
C ILE A 98 4.22 25.85 -36.59
N PHE A 99 4.76 24.92 -35.79
CA PHE A 99 5.94 25.16 -34.97
C PHE A 99 7.17 25.52 -35.81
N ILE A 100 7.45 24.77 -36.88
CA ILE A 100 8.59 25.02 -37.77
C ILE A 100 8.47 26.39 -38.44
N VAL A 101 7.28 26.75 -38.91
CA VAL A 101 7.03 28.03 -39.60
C VAL A 101 7.22 29.20 -38.64
N GLU A 102 6.63 29.15 -37.45
CA GLU A 102 6.64 30.28 -36.51
C GLU A 102 7.98 30.39 -35.76
N MET A 103 8.45 29.30 -35.14
CA MET A 103 9.74 29.31 -34.43
C MET A 103 10.92 29.43 -35.40
N GLY A 104 10.85 28.77 -36.57
CA GLY A 104 11.87 28.93 -37.61
C GLY A 104 11.96 30.36 -38.12
N GLY A 105 10.81 31.04 -38.29
CA GLY A 105 10.76 32.45 -38.67
C GLY A 105 11.33 33.41 -37.61
N HIS A 106 11.15 33.11 -36.31
CA HIS A 106 11.70 33.93 -35.22
C HIS A 106 13.20 33.69 -34.97
N VAL A 107 13.68 32.46 -35.15
CA VAL A 107 15.08 32.08 -34.87
C VAL A 107 15.99 32.35 -36.07
N PHE A 108 15.49 32.15 -37.30
CA PHE A 108 16.24 32.34 -38.53
C PHE A 108 15.56 33.39 -39.43
N PRO A 109 16.12 34.60 -39.53
CA PRO A 109 15.56 35.66 -40.37
C PRO A 109 15.39 35.24 -41.85
N SER A 110 16.25 34.33 -42.33
CA SER A 110 16.17 33.76 -43.68
C SER A 110 14.89 32.95 -43.92
N VAL A 111 14.40 32.24 -42.90
CA VAL A 111 13.15 31.45 -42.97
C VAL A 111 11.95 32.40 -43.00
N HIS A 112 11.97 33.47 -42.21
CA HIS A 112 10.93 34.50 -42.24
C HIS A 112 10.82 35.16 -43.62
N HIS A 113 11.95 35.57 -44.20
CA HIS A 113 11.97 36.14 -45.55
C HIS A 113 11.56 35.13 -46.64
N PHE A 114 11.94 33.87 -46.51
CA PHE A 114 11.52 32.81 -47.43
C PHE A 114 10.01 32.57 -47.39
N ILE A 115 9.41 32.51 -46.19
CA ILE A 115 7.95 32.38 -46.03
C ILE A 115 7.25 33.61 -46.62
N ALA A 116 7.73 34.81 -46.32
CA ALA A 116 7.17 36.06 -46.83
C ALA A 116 7.23 36.15 -48.36
N GLN A 117 8.26 35.59 -49.00
CA GLN A 117 8.45 35.64 -50.46
C GLN A 117 7.73 34.50 -51.21
N VAL A 118 7.66 33.30 -50.65
CA VAL A 118 7.13 32.11 -51.35
C VAL A 118 5.66 31.86 -51.05
N ILE A 119 5.25 32.04 -49.79
CA ILE A 119 3.89 31.72 -49.32
C ILE A 119 3.09 33.01 -49.13
N GLY A 120 3.73 34.08 -48.65
CA GLY A 120 3.07 35.30 -48.20
C GLY A 120 2.62 35.19 -46.75
N MET A 121 2.74 36.30 -45.99
CA MET A 121 2.47 36.31 -44.55
C MET A 121 1.00 36.02 -44.22
N GLN A 122 0.06 36.55 -45.03
CA GLN A 122 -1.37 36.34 -44.82
C GLN A 122 -1.76 34.87 -45.08
N ASP A 123 -1.25 34.25 -46.13
CA ASP A 123 -1.54 32.86 -46.46
C ASP A 123 -0.90 31.90 -45.45
N SER A 124 0.29 32.22 -44.94
CA SER A 124 0.91 31.53 -43.81
C SER A 124 -0.01 31.55 -42.58
N TRP A 125 -0.55 32.70 -42.21
CA TRP A 125 -1.48 32.81 -41.07
C TRP A 125 -2.78 32.03 -41.29
N LEU A 126 -3.32 32.00 -42.51
CA LEU A 126 -4.50 31.19 -42.84
C LEU A 126 -4.22 29.69 -42.70
N ILE A 127 -3.06 29.22 -43.18
CA ILE A 127 -2.64 27.82 -43.01
C ILE A 127 -2.52 27.49 -41.52
N GLN A 128 -1.86 28.35 -40.74
CA GLN A 128 -1.72 28.16 -39.29
C GLN A 128 -3.09 28.15 -38.59
N PHE A 129 -4.02 29.03 -38.96
CA PHE A 129 -5.38 29.05 -38.44
C PHE A 129 -6.08 27.71 -38.66
N VAL A 130 -6.04 27.17 -39.88
CA VAL A 130 -6.67 25.88 -40.20
C VAL A 130 -6.03 24.75 -39.41
N LEU A 131 -4.69 24.64 -39.42
CA LEU A 131 -3.98 23.57 -38.73
C LEU A 131 -4.20 23.63 -37.21
N ALA A 132 -4.10 24.81 -36.59
CA ALA A 132 -4.37 24.98 -35.16
C ALA A 132 -5.83 24.62 -34.83
N THR A 133 -6.79 25.04 -35.66
CA THR A 133 -8.20 24.67 -35.49
C THR A 133 -8.38 23.15 -35.53
N LEU A 134 -7.72 22.44 -36.47
CA LEU A 134 -7.75 20.98 -36.54
C LEU A 134 -7.19 20.30 -35.28
N VAL A 135 -6.13 20.86 -34.68
CA VAL A 135 -5.61 20.38 -33.40
C VAL A 135 -6.64 20.56 -32.28
N LEU A 136 -7.28 21.74 -32.22
CA LEU A 136 -8.25 22.09 -31.17
C LEU A 136 -9.52 21.24 -31.25
N ILE A 137 -10.11 21.07 -32.44
CA ILE A 137 -11.37 20.32 -32.64
C ILE A 137 -11.18 18.81 -32.76
N GLY A 138 -9.97 18.35 -33.10
CA GLY A 138 -9.61 16.94 -33.20
C GLY A 138 -9.06 16.41 -31.87
N PRO A 139 -7.74 16.23 -31.73
CA PRO A 139 -7.13 15.73 -30.48
C PRO A 139 -7.47 16.56 -29.24
N GLY A 140 -7.55 17.88 -29.37
CA GLY A 140 -7.83 18.83 -28.30
C GLY A 140 -9.27 18.84 -27.79
N ARG A 141 -10.22 18.28 -28.54
CA ARG A 141 -11.67 18.28 -28.22
C ARG A 141 -11.97 17.80 -26.81
N ARG A 142 -11.19 16.82 -26.33
CA ARG A 142 -11.31 16.26 -24.97
C ARG A 142 -11.19 17.31 -23.86
N PHE A 143 -10.38 18.35 -24.07
CA PHE A 143 -10.19 19.42 -23.10
C PHE A 143 -11.42 20.31 -23.08
N TYR A 144 -11.99 20.62 -24.25
CA TYR A 144 -13.21 21.42 -24.38
C TYR A 144 -14.44 20.73 -23.80
N THR A 145 -14.62 19.43 -24.07
CA THR A 145 -15.78 18.67 -23.56
C THR A 145 -15.80 18.55 -22.04
N LYS A 146 -14.65 18.64 -21.37
CA LYS A 146 -14.53 18.55 -19.90
C LYS A 146 -14.34 19.91 -19.22
N GLY A 147 -13.50 20.76 -19.80
CA GLY A 147 -13.11 22.05 -19.25
C GLY A 147 -14.22 23.10 -19.28
N ILE A 148 -15.00 23.20 -20.36
CA ILE A 148 -16.11 24.17 -20.43
C ILE A 148 -17.16 23.89 -19.34
N PRO A 149 -17.68 22.65 -19.20
CA PRO A 149 -18.61 22.36 -18.11
C PRO A 149 -18.03 22.60 -16.71
N ALA A 150 -16.73 22.34 -16.50
CA ALA A 150 -16.07 22.59 -15.22
C ALA A 150 -15.97 24.09 -14.88
N LEU A 151 -15.67 24.94 -15.87
CA LEU A 151 -15.71 26.40 -15.74
C LEU A 151 -17.10 26.91 -15.38
N LEU A 152 -18.13 26.48 -16.13
CA LEU A 152 -19.50 26.92 -15.93
C LEU A 152 -20.07 26.51 -14.57
N ARG A 153 -19.61 25.40 -13.99
CA ARG A 153 -19.97 24.95 -12.64
C ARG A 153 -19.18 25.65 -11.52
N GLY A 154 -18.39 26.69 -11.83
CA GLY A 154 -17.60 27.44 -10.85
C GLY A 154 -16.47 26.62 -10.24
N ALA A 155 -16.04 25.57 -10.92
CA ALA A 155 -15.15 24.58 -10.36
C ALA A 155 -14.07 24.18 -11.39
N PRO A 156 -13.23 25.15 -11.81
CA PRO A 156 -12.24 24.96 -12.84
C PRO A 156 -11.21 23.88 -12.45
N ASP A 157 -10.78 23.13 -13.45
CA ASP A 157 -9.80 22.06 -13.37
C ASP A 157 -8.67 22.28 -14.40
N MET A 158 -7.75 21.32 -14.53
CA MET A 158 -6.70 21.38 -15.56
C MET A 158 -7.29 21.59 -16.96
N ASN A 159 -8.34 20.85 -17.34
CA ASN A 159 -8.94 20.95 -18.66
C ASN A 159 -9.48 22.38 -18.91
N SER A 160 -10.03 23.00 -17.87
CA SER A 160 -10.50 24.39 -17.88
C SER A 160 -9.38 25.38 -18.18
N LEU A 161 -8.22 25.23 -17.53
CA LEU A 161 -7.06 26.11 -17.74
C LEU A 161 -6.50 25.98 -19.16
N VAL A 162 -6.44 24.75 -19.70
CA VAL A 162 -6.02 24.49 -21.08
C VAL A 162 -6.97 25.12 -22.07
N VAL A 163 -8.29 24.97 -21.85
CA VAL A 163 -9.32 25.58 -22.70
C VAL A 163 -9.18 27.09 -22.68
N LEU A 164 -9.05 27.72 -21.52
CA LEU A 164 -8.86 29.17 -21.42
C LEU A 164 -7.60 29.64 -22.17
N GLY A 165 -6.46 28.99 -21.94
CA GLY A 165 -5.19 29.37 -22.57
C GLY A 165 -5.18 29.16 -24.08
N ALA A 166 -5.57 27.97 -24.55
CA ALA A 166 -5.59 27.65 -25.97
C ALA A 166 -6.64 28.47 -26.74
N THR A 167 -7.82 28.70 -26.15
CA THR A 167 -8.87 29.52 -26.77
C THR A 167 -8.48 31.00 -26.80
N ALA A 168 -7.83 31.52 -25.76
CA ALA A 168 -7.35 32.90 -25.75
C ALA A 168 -6.29 33.13 -26.84
N ALA A 169 -5.30 32.23 -26.95
CA ALA A 169 -4.27 32.30 -27.99
C ALA A 169 -4.87 32.17 -29.40
N TRP A 170 -5.74 31.18 -29.62
CA TRP A 170 -6.39 30.99 -30.93
C TRP A 170 -7.34 32.14 -31.30
N GLY A 171 -8.13 32.63 -30.35
CA GLY A 171 -9.11 33.70 -30.56
C GLY A 171 -8.44 35.04 -30.89
N TYR A 172 -7.41 35.42 -30.12
CA TYR A 172 -6.60 36.60 -30.44
C TYR A 172 -5.99 36.50 -31.84
N SER A 173 -5.38 35.36 -32.17
CA SER A 173 -4.74 35.13 -33.47
C SER A 173 -5.75 35.20 -34.61
N THR A 174 -6.97 34.72 -34.40
CA THR A 174 -8.05 34.79 -35.38
C THR A 174 -8.46 36.25 -35.64
N VAL A 175 -8.58 37.08 -34.60
CA VAL A 175 -8.82 38.52 -34.77
C VAL A 175 -7.66 39.17 -35.52
N ALA A 176 -6.41 38.86 -35.16
CA ALA A 176 -5.23 39.38 -35.85
C ALA A 176 -5.18 39.01 -37.34
N THR A 177 -5.57 37.78 -37.71
CA THR A 177 -5.57 37.33 -39.11
C THR A 177 -6.70 37.92 -39.95
N PHE A 178 -7.93 38.00 -39.43
CA PHE A 178 -9.11 38.34 -40.22
C PHE A 178 -9.61 39.78 -40.04
N ARG A 179 -9.30 40.41 -38.90
CA ARG A 179 -9.70 41.77 -38.54
C ARG A 179 -8.56 42.54 -37.83
N PRO A 180 -7.37 42.65 -38.46
CA PRO A 180 -6.23 43.35 -37.86
C PRO A 180 -6.54 44.80 -37.47
N GLN A 181 -7.48 45.47 -38.16
CA GLN A 181 -7.92 46.83 -37.87
C GLN A 181 -8.60 47.01 -36.50
N TRP A 182 -8.95 45.93 -35.81
CA TRP A 182 -9.51 45.99 -34.46
C TRP A 182 -8.41 46.01 -33.39
N LEU A 183 -7.15 45.81 -33.78
CA LEU A 183 -6.00 45.81 -32.89
C LEU A 183 -5.22 47.13 -33.04
N PRO A 184 -4.63 47.65 -31.95
CA PRO A 184 -3.74 48.81 -32.01
C PRO A 184 -2.55 48.58 -32.94
N ASP A 185 -2.10 49.63 -33.62
CA ASP A 185 -0.94 49.57 -34.51
C ASP A 185 0.30 49.04 -33.78
N GLY A 186 1.04 48.12 -34.42
CA GLY A 186 2.23 47.49 -33.85
C GLY A 186 1.97 46.31 -32.90
N THR A 187 0.72 45.89 -32.70
CA THR A 187 0.38 44.71 -31.86
C THR A 187 0.06 43.45 -32.65
N ILE A 188 -0.01 43.52 -33.98
CA ILE A 188 -0.43 42.40 -34.83
C ILE A 188 0.64 41.31 -34.83
N ALA A 189 0.33 40.20 -34.17
CA ALA A 189 1.10 38.97 -34.12
C ALA A 189 0.13 37.78 -34.02
N VAL A 190 0.54 36.59 -34.46
CA VAL A 190 -0.27 35.38 -34.31
C VAL A 190 0.38 34.43 -33.31
N TYR A 191 -0.45 33.70 -32.59
CA TYR A 191 -0.10 32.73 -31.55
C TYR A 191 -0.85 31.41 -31.76
N PHE A 192 -1.16 31.06 -33.01
CA PHE A 192 -1.72 29.76 -33.37
C PHE A 192 -0.80 28.62 -32.97
N GLU A 193 0.51 28.84 -33.10
CA GLU A 193 1.57 27.95 -32.62
C GLU A 193 1.42 27.66 -31.12
N ALA A 194 1.27 28.71 -30.29
CA ALA A 194 1.08 28.53 -28.86
C ALA A 194 -0.15 27.66 -28.55
N ALA A 195 -1.31 27.93 -29.17
CA ALA A 195 -2.53 27.15 -28.95
C ALA A 195 -2.35 25.65 -29.29
N ALA A 196 -1.72 25.36 -30.44
CA ALA A 196 -1.50 23.99 -30.90
C ALA A 196 -0.43 23.24 -30.07
N VAL A 197 0.67 23.91 -29.73
CA VAL A 197 1.77 23.36 -28.92
C VAL A 197 1.30 23.05 -27.51
N ILE A 198 0.50 23.92 -26.88
CA ILE A 198 -0.08 23.68 -25.55
C ILE A 198 -0.86 22.37 -25.55
N VAL A 199 -1.80 22.20 -26.48
CA VAL A 199 -2.62 20.99 -26.59
C VAL A 199 -1.75 19.76 -26.80
N THR A 200 -0.77 19.83 -27.69
CA THR A 200 0.14 18.71 -28.01
C THR A 200 1.01 18.30 -26.82
N LEU A 201 1.64 19.26 -26.13
CA LEU A 201 2.52 18.98 -24.99
C LEU A 201 1.73 18.43 -23.80
N ILE A 202 0.50 18.89 -23.58
CA ILE A 202 -0.34 18.37 -22.50
C ILE A 202 -0.84 16.96 -22.83
N LEU A 203 -1.16 16.67 -24.10
CA LEU A 203 -1.46 15.30 -24.54
C LEU A 203 -0.25 14.39 -24.34
N LEU A 204 0.96 14.85 -24.69
CA LEU A 204 2.21 14.13 -24.45
C LEU A 204 2.41 13.87 -22.95
N GLY A 205 2.23 14.88 -22.10
CA GLY A 205 2.30 14.75 -20.65
C GLY A 205 1.33 13.69 -20.12
N ARG A 206 0.06 13.71 -20.57
CA ARG A 206 -0.95 12.71 -20.22
C ARG A 206 -0.60 11.30 -20.72
N TYR A 207 -0.04 11.17 -21.91
CA TYR A 207 0.45 9.88 -22.42
C TYR A 207 1.59 9.34 -21.54
N LEU A 208 2.57 10.18 -21.22
CA LEU A 208 3.70 9.80 -20.37
C LEU A 208 3.22 9.39 -18.97
N GLU A 209 2.26 10.12 -18.42
CA GLU A 209 1.55 9.77 -17.18
C GLU A 209 0.82 8.42 -17.29
N ALA A 210 0.01 8.20 -18.32
CA ALA A 210 -0.74 6.96 -18.49
C ALA A 210 0.19 5.75 -18.65
N ARG A 211 1.24 5.89 -19.46
CA ARG A 211 2.29 4.87 -19.64
C ARG A 211 3.07 4.59 -18.35
N ALA A 212 3.24 5.60 -17.51
CA ALA A 212 3.87 5.45 -16.20
C ALA A 212 2.96 4.69 -15.22
N LYS A 213 1.68 5.07 -15.14
CA LYS A 213 0.66 4.38 -14.33
C LYS A 213 0.48 2.91 -14.74
N GLY A 214 0.41 2.63 -16.04
CA GLY A 214 0.31 1.27 -16.54
C GLY A 214 1.47 0.38 -16.10
N ARG A 215 2.65 0.97 -15.86
CA ARG A 215 3.81 0.26 -15.32
C ARG A 215 3.75 0.07 -13.80
N THR A 216 3.05 0.91 -13.03
CA THR A 216 3.01 0.80 -11.56
C THR A 216 2.13 -0.34 -11.06
N GLY A 217 1.14 -0.79 -11.82
CA GLY A 217 0.37 -2.02 -11.56
C GLY A 217 1.16 -3.34 -11.73
N ALA A 218 2.44 -3.27 -12.13
CA ALA A 218 3.24 -4.46 -12.40
C ALA A 218 3.55 -5.31 -11.15
N ALA A 219 3.53 -4.74 -9.94
CA ALA A 219 3.75 -5.51 -8.71
C ALA A 219 2.59 -6.48 -8.45
N ILE A 220 1.35 -5.99 -8.53
CA ILE A 220 0.15 -6.84 -8.47
C ILE A 220 0.13 -7.81 -9.66
N LYS A 221 0.44 -7.35 -10.88
CA LYS A 221 0.47 -8.22 -12.05
C LYS A 221 1.51 -9.34 -11.92
N ARG A 222 2.63 -9.10 -11.25
CA ARG A 222 3.62 -10.14 -10.92
C ARG A 222 3.06 -11.14 -9.92
N LEU A 223 2.40 -10.68 -8.85
CA LEU A 223 1.75 -11.55 -7.86
C LEU A 223 0.67 -12.43 -8.53
N ILE A 224 -0.16 -11.85 -9.41
CA ILE A 224 -1.14 -12.60 -10.21
C ILE A 224 -0.44 -13.62 -11.11
N GLY A 225 0.68 -13.22 -11.74
CA GLY A 225 1.49 -14.09 -12.59
C GLY A 225 2.23 -15.21 -11.86
N LEU A 226 2.20 -15.26 -10.51
CA LEU A 226 2.70 -16.41 -9.74
C LEU A 226 1.73 -17.59 -9.78
N ARG A 227 0.47 -17.37 -10.17
CA ARG A 227 -0.53 -18.43 -10.21
C ARG A 227 -0.43 -19.18 -11.54
N PRO A 228 -0.32 -20.52 -11.54
CA PRO A 228 -0.42 -21.31 -12.77
C PRO A 228 -1.86 -21.30 -13.31
N ASP A 229 -2.03 -21.54 -14.62
CA ASP A 229 -3.35 -21.58 -15.26
C ASP A 229 -4.09 -22.90 -15.01
N THR A 230 -3.34 -23.99 -14.80
CA THR A 230 -3.87 -25.34 -14.63
C THR A 230 -3.22 -26.07 -13.44
N ALA A 231 -3.92 -27.07 -12.91
CA ALA A 231 -3.43 -27.98 -11.88
C ALA A 231 -3.63 -29.44 -12.32
N LYS A 232 -2.72 -30.33 -11.93
CA LYS A 232 -2.89 -31.78 -12.11
C LYS A 232 -3.53 -32.37 -10.86
N VAL A 233 -4.76 -32.84 -10.99
CA VAL A 233 -5.54 -33.43 -9.90
C VAL A 233 -5.78 -34.92 -10.17
N GLU A 234 -5.81 -35.71 -9.10
CA GLU A 234 -6.20 -37.11 -9.14
C GLU A 234 -7.70 -37.22 -8.87
N ARG A 235 -8.46 -37.68 -9.86
CA ARG A 235 -9.90 -37.97 -9.74
C ARG A 235 -10.19 -39.33 -10.36
N GLU A 236 -10.98 -40.14 -9.67
CA GLU A 236 -11.35 -41.50 -10.11
C GLU A 236 -10.13 -42.40 -10.43
N GLY A 237 -9.00 -42.19 -9.72
CA GLY A 237 -7.75 -42.95 -9.92
C GLY A 237 -6.95 -42.55 -11.16
N ALA A 238 -7.34 -41.49 -11.87
CA ALA A 238 -6.63 -40.95 -13.02
C ALA A 238 -6.12 -39.52 -12.76
N LEU A 239 -4.93 -39.22 -13.28
CA LEU A 239 -4.33 -37.89 -13.25
C LEU A 239 -4.85 -37.05 -14.42
N ILE A 240 -5.62 -36.00 -14.11
CA ILE A 240 -6.19 -35.09 -15.10
C ILE A 240 -5.69 -33.66 -14.88
N SER A 241 -5.41 -32.95 -15.97
CA SER A 241 -5.08 -31.52 -15.92
C SER A 241 -6.37 -30.71 -16.01
N VAL A 242 -6.69 -29.94 -14.98
CA VAL A 242 -7.88 -29.09 -14.92
C VAL A 242 -7.49 -27.60 -14.88
N PRO A 243 -8.30 -26.71 -15.48
CA PRO A 243 -8.24 -25.28 -15.21
C PRO A 243 -8.34 -25.00 -13.71
N LEU A 244 -7.57 -24.01 -13.23
CA LEU A 244 -7.45 -23.76 -11.78
C LEU A 244 -8.78 -23.38 -11.10
N ASP A 245 -9.70 -22.74 -11.84
CA ASP A 245 -11.06 -22.40 -11.40
C ASP A 245 -11.97 -23.64 -11.19
N LYS A 246 -11.54 -24.82 -11.64
CA LYS A 246 -12.26 -26.10 -11.44
C LYS A 246 -11.67 -26.98 -10.34
N VAL A 247 -10.62 -26.52 -9.67
CA VAL A 247 -10.05 -27.20 -8.49
C VAL A 247 -10.94 -26.92 -7.30
N VAL A 248 -11.27 -27.96 -6.53
CA VAL A 248 -12.12 -27.88 -5.34
C VAL A 248 -11.35 -28.31 -4.10
N VAL A 249 -11.81 -27.88 -2.93
CA VAL A 249 -11.27 -28.34 -1.64
C VAL A 249 -11.42 -29.86 -1.55
N GLY A 250 -10.37 -30.54 -1.08
CA GLY A 250 -10.27 -32.00 -1.01
C GLY A 250 -9.70 -32.67 -2.28
N ASP A 251 -9.49 -31.94 -3.38
CA ASP A 251 -8.77 -32.50 -4.54
C ASP A 251 -7.33 -32.89 -4.15
N VAL A 252 -6.88 -34.07 -4.59
CA VAL A 252 -5.49 -34.51 -4.44
C VAL A 252 -4.68 -33.99 -5.62
N VAL A 253 -3.77 -33.06 -5.36
CA VAL A 253 -2.98 -32.34 -6.36
C VAL A 253 -1.57 -32.93 -6.43
N HIS A 254 -1.12 -33.23 -7.66
CA HIS A 254 0.23 -33.72 -7.92
C HIS A 254 1.12 -32.58 -8.41
N LEU A 255 2.18 -32.30 -7.64
CA LEU A 255 3.10 -31.21 -7.87
C LEU A 255 4.45 -31.75 -8.35
N ALA A 256 4.84 -31.37 -9.56
CA ALA A 256 6.13 -31.76 -10.13
C ALA A 256 7.29 -30.92 -9.56
N ALA A 257 8.52 -31.43 -9.68
CA ALA A 257 9.72 -30.67 -9.35
C ALA A 257 9.79 -29.37 -10.17
N GLY A 258 10.13 -28.26 -9.51
CA GLY A 258 10.19 -26.92 -10.11
C GLY A 258 8.82 -26.30 -10.43
N ALA A 259 7.71 -27.01 -10.22
CA ALA A 259 6.37 -26.50 -10.49
C ALA A 259 5.91 -25.55 -9.38
N ARG A 260 5.02 -24.62 -9.74
CA ARG A 260 4.37 -23.72 -8.78
C ARG A 260 3.21 -24.40 -8.10
N VAL A 261 3.06 -24.17 -6.80
CA VAL A 261 1.91 -24.64 -6.02
C VAL A 261 0.65 -23.90 -6.53
N PRO A 262 -0.36 -24.61 -7.06
CA PRO A 262 -1.53 -23.98 -7.69
C PRO A 262 -2.56 -23.43 -6.69
N VAL A 263 -2.74 -24.11 -5.55
CA VAL A 263 -3.72 -23.81 -4.50
C VAL A 263 -3.12 -24.13 -3.14
N ASP A 264 -3.68 -23.58 -2.06
CA ASP A 264 -3.20 -23.88 -0.71
C ASP A 264 -3.62 -25.30 -0.32
N GLY A 265 -2.77 -26.00 0.42
CA GLY A 265 -3.07 -27.38 0.81
C GLY A 265 -2.12 -27.98 1.84
N THR A 266 -2.32 -29.28 2.13
CA THR A 266 -1.53 -30.03 3.12
C THR A 266 -0.80 -31.18 2.45
N LEU A 267 0.51 -31.27 2.68
CA LEU A 267 1.36 -32.31 2.10
C LEU A 267 0.95 -33.70 2.62
N GLN A 268 0.56 -34.60 1.71
CA GLN A 268 0.18 -35.97 2.05
C GLN A 268 1.31 -36.97 1.75
N ARG A 269 2.07 -36.76 0.67
CA ARG A 269 3.18 -37.65 0.27
C ARG A 269 4.35 -36.87 -0.30
N GLY A 270 5.55 -37.35 0.02
CA GLY A 270 6.81 -36.75 -0.39
C GLY A 270 7.42 -35.87 0.70
N THR A 271 8.69 -35.54 0.52
CA THR A 271 9.45 -34.58 1.33
C THR A 271 10.31 -33.75 0.38
N GLY A 272 10.48 -32.47 0.66
CA GLY A 272 11.26 -31.60 -0.19
C GLY A 272 11.30 -30.17 0.30
N PHE A 273 12.09 -29.36 -0.37
CA PHE A 273 12.21 -27.93 -0.08
C PHE A 273 11.29 -27.13 -0.99
N VAL A 274 10.59 -26.16 -0.43
CA VAL A 274 9.71 -25.24 -1.16
C VAL A 274 10.25 -23.83 -0.99
N ASP A 275 10.47 -23.15 -2.11
CA ASP A 275 10.87 -21.76 -2.15
C ASP A 275 9.63 -20.86 -1.99
N GLU A 276 9.54 -20.24 -0.81
CA GLU A 276 8.48 -19.31 -0.45
C GLU A 276 8.90 -17.84 -0.59
N SER A 277 10.12 -17.56 -1.08
CA SER A 277 10.75 -16.23 -1.11
C SER A 277 9.90 -15.15 -1.79
N MET A 278 9.13 -15.53 -2.80
CA MET A 278 8.28 -14.61 -3.56
C MET A 278 7.09 -14.06 -2.76
N ILE A 279 6.73 -14.72 -1.66
CA ILE A 279 5.60 -14.35 -0.79
C ILE A 279 6.11 -13.96 0.60
N SER A 280 6.98 -14.78 1.19
CA SER A 280 7.54 -14.55 2.52
C SER A 280 8.67 -13.51 2.53
N GLY A 281 9.33 -13.28 1.41
CA GLY A 281 10.55 -12.47 1.31
C GLY A 281 11.81 -13.18 1.81
N GLU A 282 11.70 -14.44 2.26
CA GLU A 282 12.82 -15.20 2.82
C GLU A 282 13.58 -15.97 1.73
N PRO A 283 14.90 -15.77 1.59
CA PRO A 283 15.65 -16.35 0.48
C PRO A 283 15.93 -17.84 0.62
N ILE A 284 15.78 -18.41 1.83
CA ILE A 284 16.10 -19.81 2.11
C ILE A 284 14.84 -20.67 1.91
N PRO A 285 14.88 -21.71 1.05
CA PRO A 285 13.77 -22.64 0.89
C PRO A 285 13.43 -23.38 2.20
N VAL A 286 12.14 -23.57 2.46
CA VAL A 286 11.63 -24.22 3.67
C VAL A 286 11.46 -25.71 3.41
N GLU A 287 11.97 -26.54 4.32
CA GLU A 287 11.72 -28.00 4.27
C GLU A 287 10.25 -28.30 4.58
N LYS A 288 9.63 -29.16 3.77
CA LYS A 288 8.25 -29.60 3.92
C LYS A 288 8.19 -31.12 4.04
N THR A 289 7.46 -31.56 5.05
CA THR A 289 7.20 -32.95 5.41
C THR A 289 5.70 -33.23 5.47
N ILE A 290 5.32 -34.50 5.58
CA ILE A 290 3.91 -34.90 5.57
C ILE A 290 3.16 -34.22 6.74
N GLY A 291 2.05 -33.56 6.42
CA GLY A 291 1.27 -32.75 7.36
C GLY A 291 1.53 -31.25 7.25
N ASP A 292 2.63 -30.83 6.61
CA ASP A 292 2.96 -29.42 6.48
C ASP A 292 2.10 -28.71 5.42
N ALA A 293 1.88 -27.41 5.63
CA ALA A 293 1.13 -26.57 4.72
C ALA A 293 1.97 -26.17 3.49
N LEU A 294 1.33 -26.19 2.32
CA LEU A 294 1.82 -25.65 1.05
C LEU A 294 0.97 -24.44 0.65
N VAL A 295 1.64 -23.38 0.21
CA VAL A 295 1.01 -22.08 -0.08
C VAL A 295 1.02 -21.83 -1.59
N ALA A 296 -0.11 -21.39 -2.15
CA ALA A 296 -0.26 -21.08 -3.57
C ALA A 296 0.73 -20.00 -4.05
N GLY A 297 1.33 -20.22 -5.22
CA GLY A 297 2.30 -19.31 -5.84
C GLY A 297 3.76 -19.56 -5.48
N THR A 298 4.03 -20.33 -4.42
CA THR A 298 5.37 -20.81 -4.04
C THR A 298 5.91 -21.82 -5.06
N VAL A 299 7.23 -22.02 -5.07
CA VAL A 299 7.91 -22.86 -6.06
C VAL A 299 8.41 -24.13 -5.39
N ASN A 300 7.96 -25.28 -5.88
CA ASN A 300 8.47 -26.56 -5.44
C ASN A 300 9.93 -26.73 -5.88
N GLY A 301 10.76 -27.27 -5.00
CA GLY A 301 12.14 -27.62 -5.30
C GLY A 301 12.23 -28.86 -6.20
N THR A 302 13.17 -29.76 -5.88
CA THR A 302 13.53 -30.89 -6.75
C THR A 302 12.66 -32.14 -6.56
N SER A 303 11.82 -32.19 -5.53
CA SER A 303 11.01 -33.37 -5.19
C SER A 303 9.64 -33.33 -5.85
N ALA A 304 9.07 -34.49 -6.18
CA ALA A 304 7.64 -34.59 -6.49
C ALA A 304 6.84 -34.64 -5.19
N LEU A 305 5.79 -33.83 -5.08
CA LEU A 305 4.96 -33.71 -3.89
C LEU A 305 3.49 -34.02 -4.26
N VAL A 306 2.76 -34.65 -3.34
CA VAL A 306 1.31 -34.87 -3.47
C VAL A 306 0.63 -34.29 -2.25
N PHE A 307 -0.31 -33.38 -2.49
CA PHE A 307 -0.95 -32.62 -1.42
C PHE A 307 -2.46 -32.52 -1.63
N GLU A 308 -3.19 -32.34 -0.55
CA GLU A 308 -4.64 -32.15 -0.58
C GLU A 308 -4.99 -30.67 -0.55
N ALA A 309 -5.83 -30.21 -1.47
CA ALA A 309 -6.28 -28.83 -1.54
C ALA A 309 -7.13 -28.46 -0.32
N ARG A 310 -6.74 -27.41 0.41
CA ARG A 310 -7.46 -26.89 1.58
C ARG A 310 -8.20 -25.60 1.29
N ALA A 311 -7.63 -24.73 0.45
CA ALA A 311 -8.26 -23.49 0.04
C ALA A 311 -8.01 -23.19 -1.43
N VAL A 312 -9.06 -22.75 -2.14
CA VAL A 312 -9.05 -22.55 -3.60
C VAL A 312 -9.64 -21.18 -3.94
N GLY A 313 -9.36 -20.68 -5.16
CA GLY A 313 -9.94 -19.41 -5.62
C GLY A 313 -9.59 -18.21 -4.73
N SER A 314 -10.61 -17.48 -4.29
CA SER A 314 -10.49 -16.29 -3.41
C SER A 314 -9.97 -16.62 -2.02
N ASP A 315 -10.06 -17.89 -1.61
CA ASP A 315 -9.74 -18.32 -0.26
C ASP A 315 -8.28 -18.76 -0.12
N THR A 316 -7.50 -18.67 -1.20
CA THR A 316 -6.04 -18.87 -1.15
C THR A 316 -5.34 -17.69 -0.48
N MET A 317 -4.21 -17.96 0.17
CA MET A 317 -3.36 -16.94 0.77
C MET A 317 -2.92 -15.91 -0.27
N LEU A 318 -2.51 -16.35 -1.47
CA LEU A 318 -2.13 -15.45 -2.56
C LEU A 318 -3.30 -14.53 -2.98
N ALA A 319 -4.54 -15.05 -3.06
CA ALA A 319 -5.70 -14.22 -3.37
C ALA A 319 -6.00 -13.21 -2.26
N ARG A 320 -5.89 -13.61 -0.99
CA ARG A 320 -5.99 -12.70 0.16
C ARG A 320 -4.92 -11.60 0.11
N ILE A 321 -3.67 -11.95 -0.21
CA ILE A 321 -2.57 -11.00 -0.39
C ILE A 321 -2.91 -9.99 -1.49
N ILE A 322 -3.38 -10.47 -2.65
CA ILE A 322 -3.77 -9.58 -3.76
C ILE A 322 -4.91 -8.65 -3.33
N ALA A 323 -5.90 -9.15 -2.59
CA ALA A 323 -7.01 -8.35 -2.08
C ALA A 323 -6.55 -7.28 -1.08
N MET A 324 -5.70 -7.63 -0.11
CA MET A 324 -5.14 -6.69 0.87
C MET A 324 -4.28 -5.61 0.20
N VAL A 325 -3.42 -6.00 -0.75
CA VAL A 325 -2.60 -5.02 -1.49
C VAL A 325 -3.49 -4.07 -2.31
N ALA A 326 -4.56 -4.57 -2.92
CA ALA A 326 -5.51 -3.74 -3.66
C ALA A 326 -6.27 -2.78 -2.72
N GLU A 327 -6.68 -3.25 -1.55
CA GLU A 327 -7.35 -2.42 -0.53
C GLU A 327 -6.44 -1.30 -0.03
N ALA A 328 -5.18 -1.60 0.30
CA ALA A 328 -4.23 -0.61 0.77
C ALA A 328 -3.82 0.41 -0.30
N GLN A 329 -3.76 0.02 -1.57
CA GLN A 329 -3.56 0.97 -2.67
C GLN A 329 -4.73 1.95 -2.83
N GLY A 330 -5.92 1.57 -2.34
CA GLY A 330 -7.11 2.39 -2.38
C GLY A 330 -7.35 3.30 -1.20
N ALA A 331 -6.63 3.08 -0.11
CA ALA A 331 -6.78 3.85 1.11
C ALA A 331 -6.12 5.23 0.98
N ARG A 332 -6.85 6.27 1.42
CA ARG A 332 -6.41 7.66 1.34
C ARG A 332 -5.53 8.00 2.53
N LEU A 333 -4.29 8.38 2.26
CA LEU A 333 -3.38 8.82 3.30
C LEU A 333 -3.68 10.26 3.77
N PRO A 334 -3.42 10.58 5.05
CA PRO A 334 -3.51 11.95 5.57
C PRO A 334 -2.71 12.96 4.73
N VAL A 335 -1.53 12.58 4.21
CA VAL A 335 -0.73 13.44 3.32
C VAL A 335 -1.48 13.82 2.03
N GLN A 336 -2.27 12.91 1.45
CA GLN A 336 -3.13 13.20 0.29
C GLN A 336 -4.30 14.13 0.66
N GLY A 337 -4.75 14.06 1.92
CA GLY A 337 -5.66 15.04 2.53
C GLY A 337 -5.10 16.47 2.47
N LEU A 338 -3.87 16.64 2.96
CA LEU A 338 -3.17 17.93 2.96
C LEU A 338 -3.00 18.47 1.53
N VAL A 339 -2.53 17.62 0.61
CA VAL A 339 -2.32 18.01 -0.79
C VAL A 339 -3.60 18.54 -1.43
N ASN A 340 -4.72 17.83 -1.26
CA ASN A 340 -6.01 18.27 -1.80
C ASN A 340 -6.48 19.61 -1.19
N LYS A 341 -6.18 19.87 0.10
CA LYS A 341 -6.47 21.16 0.75
C LYS A 341 -5.66 22.29 0.11
N ILE A 342 -4.40 22.03 -0.23
CA ILE A 342 -3.54 23.00 -0.92
C ILE A 342 -4.11 23.29 -2.31
N THR A 343 -4.47 22.27 -3.10
CA THR A 343 -5.02 22.45 -4.46
C THR A 343 -6.27 23.31 -4.48
N LEU A 344 -7.15 23.15 -3.48
CA LEU A 344 -8.42 23.86 -3.38
C LEU A 344 -8.23 25.38 -3.26
N TRP A 345 -7.14 25.83 -2.65
CA TRP A 345 -6.78 27.25 -2.55
C TRP A 345 -5.83 27.71 -3.65
N PHE A 346 -4.95 26.83 -4.12
CA PHE A 346 -3.94 27.15 -5.11
C PHE A 346 -4.55 27.57 -6.46
N VAL A 347 -5.54 26.82 -6.97
CA VAL A 347 -6.15 27.12 -8.28
C VAL A 347 -6.82 28.51 -8.31
N PRO A 348 -7.72 28.87 -7.35
CA PRO A 348 -8.27 30.22 -7.30
C PRO A 348 -7.21 31.30 -7.14
N ALA A 349 -6.19 31.08 -6.30
CA ALA A 349 -5.11 32.04 -6.10
C ALA A 349 -4.36 32.35 -7.41
N VAL A 350 -4.02 31.32 -8.19
CA VAL A 350 -3.35 31.54 -9.48
C VAL A 350 -4.27 32.21 -10.49
N MET A 351 -5.56 31.88 -10.54
CA MET A 351 -6.49 32.59 -11.43
C MET A 351 -6.55 34.09 -11.10
N VAL A 352 -6.54 34.45 -9.82
CA VAL A 352 -6.46 35.84 -9.38
C VAL A 352 -5.14 36.48 -9.80
N ILE A 353 -4.01 35.79 -9.61
CA ILE A 353 -2.69 36.27 -10.06
C ILE A 353 -2.65 36.46 -11.59
N ALA A 354 -3.22 35.54 -12.36
CA ALA A 354 -3.30 35.63 -13.82
C ALA A 354 -4.15 36.83 -14.24
N ALA A 355 -5.30 37.05 -13.60
CA ALA A 355 -6.15 38.20 -13.87
C ALA A 355 -5.42 39.52 -13.57
N PHE A 356 -4.75 39.63 -12.41
CA PHE A 356 -3.94 40.79 -12.08
C PHE A 356 -2.79 40.98 -13.07
N THR A 357 -2.11 39.91 -13.47
CA THR A 357 -1.03 39.95 -14.48
C THR A 357 -1.54 40.54 -15.78
N VAL A 358 -2.69 40.06 -16.28
CA VAL A 358 -3.32 40.60 -17.50
C VAL A 358 -3.63 42.09 -17.33
N VAL A 359 -4.25 42.49 -16.21
CA VAL A 359 -4.60 43.91 -15.96
C VAL A 359 -3.36 44.80 -15.91
N ILE A 360 -2.30 44.38 -15.20
CA ILE A 360 -1.05 45.14 -15.09
C ILE A 360 -0.41 45.34 -16.46
N TRP A 361 -0.32 44.28 -17.27
CA TRP A 361 0.28 44.36 -18.60
C TRP A 361 -0.60 45.09 -19.62
N LEU A 362 -1.92 45.14 -19.44
CA LEU A 362 -2.80 45.99 -20.23
C LEU A 362 -2.58 47.48 -19.94
N VAL A 363 -2.21 47.83 -18.71
CA VAL A 363 -1.94 49.23 -18.31
C VAL A 363 -0.51 49.65 -18.66
N LEU A 364 0.47 48.78 -18.43
CA LEU A 364 1.90 49.10 -18.56
C LEU A 364 2.53 48.69 -19.90
N GLY A 365 1.90 47.76 -20.63
CA GLY A 365 2.45 47.16 -21.84
C GLY A 365 1.42 47.07 -22.96
N SER A 366 1.41 45.96 -23.68
CA SER A 366 0.50 45.73 -24.81
C SER A 366 -0.45 44.55 -24.58
N LEU A 367 -1.59 44.54 -25.29
CA LEU A 367 -2.54 43.44 -25.28
C LEU A 367 -1.88 42.06 -25.56
N PRO A 368 -0.98 41.90 -26.55
CA PRO A 368 -0.23 40.66 -26.75
C PRO A 368 0.58 40.24 -25.52
N GLN A 369 1.30 41.18 -24.89
CA GLN A 369 2.11 40.89 -23.70
C GLN A 369 1.25 40.46 -22.52
N ALA A 370 0.10 41.13 -22.32
CA ALA A 370 -0.86 40.77 -21.28
C ALA A 370 -1.43 39.36 -21.48
N LEU A 371 -1.78 39.01 -22.72
CA LEU A 371 -2.26 37.68 -23.07
C LEU A 371 -1.19 36.62 -22.87
N VAL A 372 0.03 36.85 -23.36
CA VAL A 372 1.15 35.90 -23.21
C VAL A 372 1.48 35.67 -21.73
N ALA A 373 1.65 36.74 -20.94
CA ALA A 373 1.96 36.63 -19.52
C ALA A 373 0.83 35.93 -18.74
N GLY A 374 -0.43 36.33 -18.98
CA GLY A 374 -1.59 35.71 -18.33
C GLY A 374 -1.76 34.22 -18.67
N VAL A 375 -1.63 33.87 -19.96
CA VAL A 375 -1.72 32.47 -20.42
C VAL A 375 -0.55 31.65 -19.87
N SER A 376 0.67 32.20 -19.85
CA SER A 376 1.83 31.54 -19.23
C SER A 376 1.59 31.26 -17.75
N VAL A 377 1.03 32.20 -16.99
CA VAL A 377 0.68 32.02 -15.57
C VAL A 377 -0.38 30.92 -15.39
N LEU A 378 -1.41 30.89 -16.23
CA LEU A 378 -2.46 29.85 -16.15
C LEU A 378 -1.93 28.45 -16.48
N ILE A 379 -1.07 28.34 -17.50
CA ILE A 379 -0.49 27.06 -17.91
C ILE A 379 0.48 26.56 -16.85
N ILE A 380 1.42 27.40 -16.42
CA ILE A 380 2.43 26.97 -15.46
C ILE A 380 1.78 26.52 -14.16
N ALA A 381 0.60 27.01 -13.82
CA ALA A 381 -0.10 26.65 -12.60
C ALA A 381 -0.76 25.27 -12.59
N CYS A 382 -0.72 24.46 -13.67
CA CYS A 382 -1.26 23.11 -13.57
C CYS A 382 -0.44 22.26 -12.58
N PRO A 383 -1.05 21.77 -11.47
CA PRO A 383 -0.39 20.80 -10.60
C PRO A 383 -0.59 19.38 -11.15
N CYS A 384 -0.28 19.17 -12.43
CA CYS A 384 -0.54 17.91 -13.12
C CYS A 384 0.21 16.72 -12.45
N ALA A 385 1.47 16.94 -12.04
CA ALA A 385 2.29 15.95 -11.35
C ALA A 385 1.78 15.59 -9.94
N MET A 386 1.03 16.49 -9.29
CA MET A 386 0.54 16.30 -7.93
C MET A 386 -0.45 15.13 -7.82
N GLY A 387 -1.35 15.00 -8.79
CA GLY A 387 -2.34 13.90 -8.82
C GLY A 387 -1.71 12.51 -8.91
N LEU A 388 -0.41 12.45 -9.19
CA LEU A 388 0.40 11.24 -9.35
C LEU A 388 1.39 11.04 -8.22
N ALA A 389 1.97 12.14 -7.72
CA ALA A 389 3.06 12.14 -6.77
C ALA A 389 2.83 11.18 -5.60
N THR A 390 1.66 11.27 -4.97
CA THR A 390 1.32 10.45 -3.81
C THR A 390 0.87 9.03 -4.22
N PRO A 391 -0.15 8.85 -5.08
CA PRO A 391 -0.63 7.50 -5.45
C PRO A 391 0.43 6.61 -6.08
N THR A 392 1.31 7.16 -6.93
CA THR A 392 2.38 6.39 -7.59
C THR A 392 3.41 5.90 -6.58
N SER A 393 3.84 6.74 -5.64
CA SER A 393 4.79 6.34 -4.59
C SER A 393 4.21 5.28 -3.67
N ILE A 394 2.93 5.41 -3.29
CA ILE A 394 2.23 4.41 -2.48
C ILE A 394 2.17 3.08 -3.23
N MET A 395 1.68 3.08 -4.47
CA MET A 395 1.51 1.87 -5.27
C MET A 395 2.83 1.11 -5.46
N VAL A 396 3.93 1.82 -5.73
CA VAL A 396 5.26 1.21 -5.86
C VAL A 396 5.80 0.76 -4.50
N GLY A 397 5.60 1.57 -3.45
CA GLY A 397 6.06 1.27 -2.09
C GLY A 397 5.36 0.04 -1.48
N THR A 398 4.02 -0.02 -1.51
CA THR A 398 3.25 -1.16 -1.02
C THR A 398 3.45 -2.40 -1.87
N GLY A 399 3.60 -2.24 -3.20
CA GLY A 399 3.98 -3.34 -4.08
C GLY A 399 5.35 -3.93 -3.72
N ARG A 400 6.33 -3.07 -3.41
CA ARG A 400 7.65 -3.51 -2.95
C ARG A 400 7.61 -4.11 -1.54
N ALA A 401 6.78 -3.58 -0.64
CA ALA A 401 6.56 -4.15 0.68
C ALA A 401 6.03 -5.59 0.59
N ALA A 402 5.05 -5.83 -0.29
CA ALA A 402 4.49 -7.16 -0.50
C ALA A 402 5.54 -8.17 -1.03
N GLU A 403 6.43 -7.74 -1.93
CA GLU A 403 7.58 -8.55 -2.38
C GLU A 403 8.57 -8.87 -1.24
N LEU A 404 8.52 -8.13 -0.12
CA LEU A 404 9.36 -8.33 1.07
C LEU A 404 8.60 -9.03 2.22
N GLY A 405 7.42 -9.60 1.93
CA GLY A 405 6.58 -10.25 2.93
C GLY A 405 5.89 -9.29 3.90
N VAL A 406 5.77 -8.00 3.56
CA VAL A 406 5.09 -6.98 4.39
C VAL A 406 3.82 -6.50 3.70
N LEU A 407 2.67 -6.74 4.30
CA LEU A 407 1.37 -6.37 3.78
C LEU A 407 0.78 -5.24 4.61
N PHE A 408 0.59 -4.09 4.00
CA PHE A 408 -0.21 -3.03 4.60
C PHE A 408 -1.67 -3.36 4.29
N ARG A 409 -2.53 -3.45 5.30
CA ARG A 409 -3.99 -3.62 5.13
C ARG A 409 -4.65 -2.26 5.03
N ARG A 410 -4.26 -1.32 5.89
CA ARG A 410 -4.71 0.07 5.83
C ARG A 410 -3.64 0.95 5.20
N GLY A 411 -4.04 1.84 4.28
CA GLY A 411 -3.09 2.70 3.58
C GLY A 411 -2.49 3.80 4.46
N ASP A 412 -3.18 4.23 5.52
CA ASP A 412 -2.67 5.17 6.52
C ASP A 412 -1.64 4.55 7.45
N ALA A 413 -1.65 3.22 7.64
CA ALA A 413 -0.62 2.48 8.36
C ALA A 413 0.78 2.73 7.81
N LEU A 414 0.90 2.86 6.48
CA LEU A 414 2.15 3.22 5.81
C LEU A 414 2.69 4.57 6.30
N GLN A 415 1.82 5.53 6.63
CA GLN A 415 2.24 6.83 7.18
C GLN A 415 2.41 6.81 8.69
N ALA A 416 1.52 6.14 9.41
CA ALA A 416 1.59 6.01 10.86
C ALA A 416 2.91 5.35 11.29
N LEU A 417 3.33 4.29 10.60
CA LEU A 417 4.54 3.53 10.90
C LEU A 417 5.84 4.34 10.79
N GLN A 418 5.88 5.40 9.96
CA GLN A 418 7.05 6.28 9.88
C GLN A 418 7.21 7.15 11.12
N GLY A 419 6.10 7.49 11.77
CA GLY A 419 6.06 8.34 12.95
C GLY A 419 6.18 7.59 14.27
N VAL A 420 6.34 6.26 14.23
CA VAL A 420 6.49 5.43 15.43
C VAL A 420 7.83 5.71 16.11
N ASP A 421 7.78 5.82 17.44
CA ASP A 421 8.93 6.03 18.31
C ASP A 421 9.30 4.75 19.08
N VAL A 422 8.29 3.91 19.38
CA VAL A 422 8.42 2.67 20.17
C VAL A 422 7.92 1.48 19.38
N VAL A 423 8.69 0.41 19.35
CA VAL A 423 8.24 -0.90 18.87
C VAL A 423 8.14 -1.85 20.06
N ALA A 424 6.91 -2.18 20.44
CA ALA A 424 6.60 -3.14 21.49
C ALA A 424 6.33 -4.50 20.87
N PHE A 425 7.14 -5.50 21.23
CA PHE A 425 6.98 -6.87 20.79
C PHE A 425 6.32 -7.71 21.88
N ASP A 426 5.36 -8.54 21.51
CA ASP A 426 5.06 -9.71 22.31
C ASP A 426 6.27 -10.66 22.33
N LYS A 427 6.43 -11.41 23.43
CA LYS A 427 7.51 -12.39 23.52
C LYS A 427 7.23 -13.61 22.65
N THR A 428 6.15 -14.32 22.98
CA THR A 428 5.91 -15.70 22.54
C THR A 428 5.49 -15.70 21.08
N GLY A 429 6.12 -16.54 20.25
CA GLY A 429 5.78 -16.68 18.83
C GLY A 429 6.07 -15.45 17.96
N THR A 430 6.48 -14.32 18.55
CA THR A 430 6.96 -13.13 17.88
C THR A 430 8.48 -13.04 17.90
N LEU A 431 9.10 -12.79 19.06
CA LEU A 431 10.58 -12.78 19.22
C LEU A 431 11.15 -14.19 19.42
N THR A 432 10.34 -15.11 19.92
CA THR A 432 10.69 -16.52 20.11
C THR A 432 9.97 -17.40 19.09
N ILE A 433 10.36 -18.68 19.01
CA ILE A 433 9.77 -19.64 18.08
C ILE A 433 8.30 -19.94 18.44
N GLY A 434 7.93 -19.85 19.72
CA GLY A 434 6.58 -20.19 20.19
C GLY A 434 6.38 -21.70 20.37
N ALA A 435 7.46 -22.47 20.32
CA ALA A 435 7.49 -23.92 20.52
C ALA A 435 8.42 -24.23 21.71
N PRO A 436 7.96 -24.02 22.95
CA PRO A 436 8.79 -24.22 24.13
C PRO A 436 9.21 -25.69 24.25
N VAL A 437 10.42 -25.91 24.77
CA VAL A 437 10.94 -27.24 25.08
C VAL A 437 11.34 -27.32 26.54
N VAL A 438 11.17 -28.50 27.14
CA VAL A 438 11.64 -28.73 28.51
C VAL A 438 13.16 -28.92 28.48
N VAL A 439 13.89 -28.00 29.13
CA VAL A 439 15.36 -27.98 29.18
C VAL A 439 15.91 -28.41 30.53
N SER A 440 15.11 -28.32 31.60
CA SER A 440 15.44 -28.86 32.91
C SER A 440 14.24 -29.57 33.52
N ASN A 441 14.49 -30.65 34.25
CA ASN A 441 13.45 -31.47 34.86
C ASN A 441 13.95 -32.06 36.18
N THR A 442 13.29 -31.72 37.28
CA THR A 442 13.60 -32.29 38.60
C THR A 442 12.63 -33.40 39.04
N LEU A 443 11.63 -33.73 38.21
CA LEU A 443 10.63 -34.76 38.51
C LEU A 443 11.21 -36.17 38.37
N ARG A 444 10.67 -37.10 39.17
CA ARG A 444 10.91 -38.53 38.99
C ARG A 444 10.23 -39.00 37.70
N THR A 445 10.84 -39.95 36.98
CA THR A 445 10.32 -40.47 35.71
C THR A 445 8.87 -40.96 35.79
N GLN A 446 8.50 -41.61 36.89
CA GLN A 446 7.13 -42.10 37.15
C GLN A 446 6.09 -40.99 37.37
N ASP A 447 6.54 -39.82 37.85
CA ASP A 447 5.67 -38.66 38.09
C ASP A 447 5.50 -37.85 36.80
N LEU A 448 6.55 -37.78 35.96
CA LEU A 448 6.50 -37.12 34.66
C LEU A 448 5.40 -37.69 33.74
N ALA A 449 5.24 -39.02 33.70
CA ALA A 449 4.18 -39.65 32.90
C ALA A 449 2.78 -39.24 33.39
N ALA A 450 2.58 -39.16 34.71
CA ALA A 450 1.30 -38.77 35.29
C ALA A 450 1.00 -37.27 35.08
N VAL A 451 2.02 -36.41 35.21
CA VAL A 451 1.95 -34.97 34.89
C VAL A 451 1.59 -34.75 33.43
N ALA A 452 2.28 -35.43 32.51
CA ALA A 452 1.97 -35.36 31.08
C ALA A 452 0.58 -35.91 30.75
N GLY A 453 0.07 -36.88 31.51
CA GLY A 453 -1.31 -37.36 31.39
C GLY A 453 -2.37 -36.29 31.68
N VAL A 454 -2.11 -35.40 32.65
CA VAL A 454 -2.98 -34.23 32.90
C VAL A 454 -2.82 -33.17 31.81
N GLU A 455 -1.58 -32.86 31.43
CA GLU A 455 -1.28 -31.85 30.39
C GLU A 455 -1.78 -32.26 28.99
N ALA A 456 -1.96 -33.55 28.72
CA ALA A 456 -2.53 -34.04 27.46
C ALA A 456 -3.97 -33.57 27.20
N ALA A 457 -4.67 -33.05 28.21
CA ALA A 457 -6.00 -32.46 28.08
C ALA A 457 -5.96 -30.93 27.85
N SER A 458 -4.77 -30.33 27.76
CA SER A 458 -4.55 -28.89 27.57
C SER A 458 -3.94 -28.61 26.19
N ASP A 459 -4.49 -27.63 25.47
CA ASP A 459 -3.93 -27.17 24.19
C ASP A 459 -2.79 -26.14 24.37
N HIS A 460 -2.33 -25.91 25.60
CA HIS A 460 -1.32 -24.89 25.88
C HIS A 460 0.07 -25.31 25.34
N PRO A 461 0.87 -24.40 24.73
CA PRO A 461 2.20 -24.74 24.20
C PRO A 461 3.14 -25.37 25.23
N LEU A 462 3.09 -24.93 26.49
CA LEU A 462 3.86 -25.53 27.59
C LEU A 462 3.40 -26.98 27.88
N ALA A 463 2.11 -27.28 27.78
CA ALA A 463 1.56 -28.61 27.96
C ALA A 463 2.12 -29.58 26.91
N ASN A 464 2.11 -29.15 25.65
CA ASN A 464 2.67 -29.91 24.52
C ASN A 464 4.15 -30.22 24.71
N ALA A 465 4.94 -29.30 25.25
CA ALA A 465 6.35 -29.52 25.56
C ALA A 465 6.55 -30.64 26.59
N ILE A 466 5.73 -30.65 27.63
CA ILE A 466 5.77 -31.66 28.71
C ILE A 466 5.32 -33.02 28.19
N VAL A 467 4.24 -33.06 27.40
CA VAL A 467 3.74 -34.27 26.73
C VAL A 467 4.80 -34.84 25.78
N THR A 468 5.47 -33.99 25.01
CA THR A 468 6.53 -34.41 24.08
C THR A 468 7.71 -35.02 24.82
N LEU A 469 8.09 -34.46 25.97
CA LEU A 469 9.15 -35.03 26.81
C LEU A 469 8.79 -36.41 27.36
N ALA A 470 7.53 -36.62 27.76
CA ALA A 470 7.06 -37.86 28.38
C ALA A 470 6.82 -39.02 27.37
N GLY A 471 6.49 -38.71 26.11
CA GLY A 471 6.31 -39.70 25.05
C GLY A 471 4.87 -40.23 24.88
N ARG A 472 4.70 -41.39 24.23
CA ARG A 472 3.40 -41.85 23.66
C ARG A 472 2.49 -42.68 24.57
N HIS A 473 2.93 -43.09 25.75
CA HIS A 473 2.12 -43.91 26.67
C HIS A 473 1.79 -43.11 27.93
N LEU A 474 0.76 -42.26 27.82
CA LEU A 474 0.31 -41.43 28.93
C LEU A 474 -0.86 -42.08 29.65
N PRO A 475 -0.87 -42.11 30.99
CA PRO A 475 -2.02 -42.56 31.76
C PRO A 475 -3.19 -41.58 31.59
N LEU A 476 -4.41 -42.12 31.64
CA LEU A 476 -5.63 -41.32 31.49
C LEU A 476 -5.82 -40.41 32.71
N ALA A 477 -5.92 -39.10 32.49
CA ALA A 477 -6.35 -38.15 33.51
C ALA A 477 -7.87 -38.04 33.57
N THR A 478 -8.38 -37.85 34.78
CA THR A 478 -9.80 -37.63 35.10
C THR A 478 -9.93 -36.36 35.92
N GLU A 479 -11.11 -35.73 35.92
CA GLU A 479 -11.36 -34.48 36.66
C GLU A 479 -10.36 -33.36 36.31
N VAL A 480 -9.98 -33.26 35.03
CA VAL A 480 -9.05 -32.21 34.59
C VAL A 480 -9.76 -30.86 34.57
N GLU A 481 -9.17 -29.87 35.23
CA GLU A 481 -9.64 -28.50 35.29
C GLU A 481 -8.48 -27.54 34.99
N THR A 482 -8.70 -26.63 34.05
CA THR A 482 -7.74 -25.56 33.72
C THR A 482 -8.15 -24.28 34.43
N ILE A 483 -7.22 -23.67 35.17
CA ILE A 483 -7.41 -22.38 35.82
C ILE A 483 -6.61 -21.32 35.05
N PRO A 484 -7.28 -20.41 34.32
CA PRO A 484 -6.61 -19.37 33.54
C PRO A 484 -5.62 -18.55 34.37
N GLY A 485 -4.43 -18.32 33.80
CA GLY A 485 -3.35 -17.56 34.45
C GLY A 485 -2.65 -18.26 35.61
N HIS A 486 -3.03 -19.50 35.96
CA HIS A 486 -2.46 -20.24 37.10
C HIS A 486 -1.87 -21.57 36.65
N GLY A 487 -2.67 -22.44 36.03
CA GLY A 487 -2.23 -23.79 35.65
C GLY A 487 -3.38 -24.77 35.39
N VAL A 488 -3.09 -26.06 35.52
CA VAL A 488 -4.02 -27.17 35.32
C VAL A 488 -3.93 -28.15 36.50
N GLN A 489 -5.06 -28.75 36.87
CA GLN A 489 -5.12 -29.82 37.86
C GLN A 489 -5.91 -31.01 37.33
N GLY A 490 -5.65 -32.20 37.87
CA GLY A 490 -6.39 -33.41 37.51
C GLY A 490 -5.99 -34.62 38.35
N VAL A 491 -6.67 -35.74 38.15
CA VAL A 491 -6.45 -36.99 38.86
C VAL A 491 -5.96 -38.07 37.91
N VAL A 492 -4.81 -38.67 38.23
CA VAL A 492 -4.21 -39.78 37.47
C VAL A 492 -3.92 -40.94 38.42
N GLU A 493 -4.45 -42.12 38.12
CA GLU A 493 -4.28 -43.33 38.96
C GLU A 493 -4.67 -43.10 40.45
N GLY A 494 -5.65 -42.23 40.71
CA GLY A 494 -6.11 -41.87 42.05
C GLY A 494 -5.24 -40.85 42.79
N ARG A 495 -4.20 -40.30 42.17
CA ARG A 495 -3.35 -39.22 42.71
C ARG A 495 -3.79 -37.88 42.17
N ARG A 496 -3.93 -36.87 43.04
CA ARG A 496 -4.26 -35.49 42.65
C ARG A 496 -2.99 -34.78 42.21
N ILE A 497 -2.95 -34.33 40.98
CA ILE A 497 -1.82 -33.64 40.36
C ILE A 497 -2.22 -32.20 40.08
N VAL A 498 -1.36 -31.27 40.50
CA VAL A 498 -1.50 -29.84 40.25
C VAL A 498 -0.25 -29.36 39.56
N ILE A 499 -0.42 -28.62 38.46
CA ILE A 499 0.66 -28.15 37.59
C ILE A 499 0.42 -26.66 37.35
N GLY A 500 1.41 -25.81 37.59
CA GLY A 500 1.23 -24.38 37.36
C GLY A 500 2.37 -23.49 37.85
N ASN A 501 2.09 -22.19 37.89
CA ASN A 501 3.01 -21.17 38.38
C ASN A 501 2.99 -21.06 39.92
N ALA A 502 3.74 -20.08 40.46
CA ALA A 502 3.82 -19.86 41.91
C ALA A 502 2.45 -19.53 42.54
N ALA A 503 1.58 -18.84 41.81
CA ALA A 503 0.24 -18.50 42.27
C ALA A 503 -0.63 -19.76 42.42
N MET A 504 -0.52 -20.72 41.50
CA MET A 504 -1.19 -22.02 41.61
C MET A 504 -0.71 -22.80 42.85
N MET A 505 0.59 -22.82 43.10
CA MET A 505 1.15 -23.50 44.28
C MET A 505 0.70 -22.85 45.59
N ALA A 506 0.70 -21.52 45.65
CA ALA A 506 0.25 -20.76 46.81
C ALA A 506 -1.24 -20.97 47.09
N TRP A 507 -2.05 -21.05 46.03
CA TRP A 507 -3.49 -21.31 46.16
C TRP A 507 -3.79 -22.69 46.75
N GLU A 508 -3.01 -23.71 46.38
CA GLU A 508 -3.10 -25.05 46.95
C GLU A 508 -2.38 -25.19 48.31
N GLY A 509 -1.79 -24.11 48.84
CA GLY A 509 -1.06 -24.13 50.11
C GLY A 509 0.26 -24.93 50.06
N VAL A 510 0.80 -25.17 48.87
CA VAL A 510 2.03 -25.94 48.67
C VAL A 510 3.23 -25.00 48.72
N THR A 511 4.15 -25.25 49.64
CA THR A 511 5.45 -24.56 49.65
C THR A 511 6.34 -25.14 48.56
N ALA A 512 6.48 -24.41 47.45
CA ALA A 512 7.27 -24.82 46.29
C ALA A 512 8.52 -23.95 46.12
N GLN A 513 9.58 -24.51 45.55
CA GLN A 513 10.78 -23.78 45.12
C GLN A 513 10.86 -23.86 43.60
N ALA A 514 10.85 -22.70 42.93
CA ALA A 514 11.03 -22.60 41.49
C ALA A 514 12.52 -22.66 41.14
N ASP A 515 13.16 -23.82 41.36
CA ASP A 515 14.60 -23.99 41.12
C ASP A 515 14.87 -24.34 39.65
N VAL A 516 15.00 -23.30 38.82
CA VAL A 516 15.39 -23.42 37.42
C VAL A 516 16.50 -22.42 37.09
N PRO A 517 17.44 -22.77 36.19
CA PRO A 517 18.41 -21.81 35.67
C PRO A 517 17.76 -20.54 35.09
N ALA A 518 18.48 -19.41 35.17
CA ALA A 518 18.01 -18.13 34.64
C ALA A 518 17.63 -18.24 33.15
N GLY A 519 16.53 -17.57 32.77
CA GLY A 519 15.97 -17.60 31.40
C GLY A 519 15.04 -18.79 31.11
N GLN A 520 14.75 -19.64 32.11
CA GLN A 520 13.76 -20.70 32.00
C GLN A 520 12.46 -20.30 32.70
N THR A 521 11.32 -20.68 32.10
CA THR A 521 10.00 -20.54 32.71
C THR A 521 9.75 -21.74 33.64
N PRO A 522 9.65 -21.54 34.97
CA PRO A 522 9.41 -22.63 35.91
C PRO A 522 7.94 -23.06 35.91
N VAL A 523 7.69 -24.33 35.63
CA VAL A 523 6.40 -25.00 35.84
C VAL A 523 6.55 -25.91 37.06
N MET A 524 5.85 -25.57 38.13
CA MET A 524 5.88 -26.32 39.39
C MET A 524 4.79 -27.38 39.41
N VAL A 525 5.11 -28.52 40.01
CA VAL A 525 4.22 -29.65 40.13
C VAL A 525 4.05 -30.02 41.60
N ALA A 526 2.80 -30.24 42.00
CA ALA A 526 2.45 -30.84 43.27
C ALA A 526 1.63 -32.12 43.06
N ILE A 527 1.90 -33.14 43.87
CA ILE A 527 1.20 -34.43 43.87
C ILE A 527 0.69 -34.68 45.29
N ASP A 528 -0.61 -34.91 45.44
CA ASP A 528 -1.30 -35.16 46.71
C ASP A 528 -0.97 -34.09 47.77
N GLY A 529 -0.96 -32.82 47.36
CA GLY A 529 -0.70 -31.65 48.21
C GLY A 529 0.77 -31.47 48.63
N LYS A 530 1.71 -32.20 48.01
CA LYS A 530 3.15 -32.07 48.26
C LYS A 530 3.88 -31.65 47.00
N PHE A 531 4.86 -30.76 47.15
CA PHE A 531 5.72 -30.35 46.04
C PHE A 531 6.51 -31.56 45.51
N ALA A 532 6.38 -31.82 44.21
CA ALA A 532 6.98 -32.96 43.54
C ALA A 532 8.22 -32.58 42.70
N GLY A 533 8.27 -31.35 42.18
CA GLY A 533 9.40 -30.84 41.42
C GLY A 533 9.03 -29.68 40.48
N THR A 534 10.01 -29.27 39.68
CA THR A 534 9.90 -28.20 38.70
C THR A 534 10.40 -28.67 37.33
N LEU A 535 9.69 -28.23 36.30
CA LEU A 535 10.09 -28.33 34.90
C LEU A 535 10.50 -26.93 34.45
N GLY A 536 11.73 -26.77 33.97
CA GLY A 536 12.17 -25.52 33.35
C GLY A 536 11.98 -25.60 31.85
N LEU A 537 11.11 -24.75 31.34
CA LEU A 537 10.86 -24.63 29.91
C LEU A 537 11.63 -23.46 29.33
N SER A 538 12.10 -23.61 28.10
CA SER A 538 12.75 -22.53 27.35
C SER A 538 12.14 -22.45 25.97
N ASP A 539 11.88 -21.23 25.53
CA ASP A 539 11.45 -20.93 24.17
C ASP A 539 12.58 -20.12 23.52
N ALA A 540 13.25 -20.74 22.54
CA ALA A 540 14.43 -20.16 21.94
C ALA A 540 14.07 -18.88 21.15
N PRO A 541 14.90 -17.84 21.20
CA PRO A 541 14.73 -16.68 20.33
C PRO A 541 14.85 -17.09 18.86
N LYS A 542 14.08 -16.44 17.99
CA LYS A 542 14.27 -16.61 16.54
C LYS A 542 15.67 -16.13 16.14
N PRO A 543 16.32 -16.76 15.16
CA PRO A 543 17.70 -16.41 14.77
C PRO A 543 17.88 -14.94 14.36
N THR A 544 16.83 -14.31 13.83
CA THR A 544 16.85 -12.92 13.37
C THR A 544 16.43 -11.89 14.42
N SER A 545 15.97 -12.32 15.61
CA SER A 545 15.44 -11.41 16.64
C SER A 545 16.47 -10.39 17.09
N LYS A 546 17.68 -10.84 17.44
CA LYS A 546 18.76 -9.96 17.93
C LYS A 546 19.17 -8.92 16.89
N ALA A 547 19.37 -9.35 15.64
CA ALA A 547 19.68 -8.47 14.53
C ALA A 547 18.55 -7.45 14.25
N THR A 548 17.29 -7.88 14.40
CA THR A 548 16.12 -7.01 14.24
C THR A 548 16.10 -5.90 15.30
N VAL A 549 16.27 -6.26 16.58
CA VAL A 549 16.31 -5.30 17.69
C VAL A 549 17.43 -4.27 17.47
N GLN A 550 18.63 -4.73 17.13
CA GLN A 550 19.77 -3.84 16.84
C GLN A 550 19.50 -2.91 15.65
N ALA A 551 18.88 -3.44 14.58
CA ALA A 551 18.54 -2.66 13.40
C ALA A 551 17.47 -1.58 13.68
N MET A 552 16.56 -1.81 14.62
CA MET A 552 15.59 -0.81 15.08
C MET A 552 16.24 0.26 15.95
N LYS A 553 17.08 -0.15 16.90
CA LYS A 553 17.83 0.78 17.77
C LYS A 553 18.77 1.68 16.99
N ALA A 554 19.48 1.14 15.99
CA ALA A 554 20.32 1.92 15.08
C ALA A 554 19.53 2.99 14.29
N ARG A 555 18.20 2.86 14.22
CA ARG A 555 17.28 3.80 13.58
C ARG A 555 16.60 4.77 14.56
N GLY A 556 17.04 4.77 15.82
CA GLY A 556 16.54 5.64 16.89
C GLY A 556 15.18 5.24 17.44
N LEU A 557 14.78 3.98 17.27
CA LEU A 557 13.55 3.43 17.87
C LEU A 557 13.87 2.81 19.21
N GLU A 558 12.97 3.01 20.18
CA GLU A 558 12.99 2.26 21.44
C GLU A 558 12.31 0.90 21.22
N VAL A 559 12.96 -0.17 21.66
CA VAL A 559 12.42 -1.52 21.55
C VAL A 559 12.01 -2.01 22.92
N VAL A 560 10.73 -2.38 23.05
CA VAL A 560 10.12 -2.87 24.29
C VAL A 560 9.65 -4.30 24.09
N MET A 561 9.82 -5.15 25.10
CA MET A 561 9.23 -6.49 25.14
C MET A 561 8.11 -6.53 26.17
N VAL A 562 6.96 -7.05 25.78
CA VAL A 562 5.80 -7.31 26.65
C VAL A 562 5.66 -8.82 26.80
N SER A 563 5.57 -9.31 28.04
CA SER A 563 5.50 -10.74 28.30
C SER A 563 4.64 -11.07 29.52
N GLY A 564 3.97 -12.22 29.47
CA GLY A 564 3.32 -12.83 30.63
C GLY A 564 4.28 -13.59 31.56
N ASP A 565 5.53 -13.79 31.16
CA ASP A 565 6.55 -14.48 31.94
C ASP A 565 6.99 -13.68 33.18
N THR A 566 7.74 -14.33 34.07
CA THR A 566 8.35 -13.66 35.22
C THR A 566 9.41 -12.64 34.79
N GLN A 567 9.65 -11.63 35.63
CA GLN A 567 10.66 -10.59 35.38
C GLN A 567 12.06 -11.17 35.14
N GLU A 568 12.40 -12.26 35.82
CA GLU A 568 13.71 -12.92 35.70
C GLU A 568 13.87 -13.61 34.33
N ALA A 569 12.84 -14.33 33.87
CA ALA A 569 12.88 -15.03 32.58
C ALA A 569 12.84 -14.03 31.40
N ALA A 570 11.92 -13.06 31.46
CA ALA A 570 11.80 -12.04 30.42
C ALA A 570 13.01 -11.10 30.41
N GLY A 571 13.56 -10.74 31.57
CA GLY A 571 14.77 -9.91 31.68
C GLY A 571 15.99 -10.57 31.02
N ALA A 572 16.22 -11.86 31.28
CA ALA A 572 17.33 -12.59 30.68
C ALA A 572 17.27 -12.61 29.14
N LEU A 573 16.08 -12.82 28.56
CA LEU A 573 15.88 -12.75 27.11
C LEU A 573 16.05 -11.33 26.57
N GLY A 574 15.55 -10.33 27.31
CA GLY A 574 15.72 -8.92 26.98
C GLY A 574 17.18 -8.51 26.90
N ASP A 575 18.00 -8.95 27.86
CA ASP A 575 19.44 -8.70 27.89
C ASP A 575 20.18 -9.38 26.73
N ASP A 576 19.84 -10.64 26.40
CA ASP A 576 20.46 -11.34 25.27
C ASP A 576 20.14 -10.67 23.92
N LEU A 577 18.89 -10.24 23.73
CA LEU A 577 18.45 -9.58 22.51
C LEU A 577 18.84 -8.09 22.46
N GLY A 578 19.22 -7.48 23.59
CA GLY A 578 19.59 -6.07 23.71
C GLY A 578 18.38 -5.12 23.69
N ILE A 579 17.26 -5.53 24.28
CA ILE A 579 15.99 -4.79 24.37
C ILE A 579 16.13 -3.65 25.38
N ASP A 580 15.50 -2.49 25.12
CA ASP A 580 15.64 -1.29 25.97
C ASP A 580 14.82 -1.38 27.26
N HIS A 581 13.61 -1.95 27.17
CA HIS A 581 12.70 -2.09 28.30
C HIS A 581 11.90 -3.39 28.23
N VAL A 582 11.70 -4.05 29.37
CA VAL A 582 10.91 -5.29 29.48
C VAL A 582 9.76 -5.09 30.46
N ILE A 583 8.54 -5.33 30.00
CA ILE A 583 7.31 -5.33 30.81
C ILE A 583 6.87 -6.79 30.97
N ALA A 584 7.12 -7.36 32.15
CA ALA A 584 6.86 -8.77 32.45
C ALA A 584 5.62 -8.96 33.34
N GLY A 585 5.14 -10.20 33.48
CA GLY A 585 4.00 -10.56 34.32
C GLY A 585 2.65 -10.04 33.82
N VAL A 586 2.55 -9.73 32.52
CA VAL A 586 1.38 -9.10 31.92
C VAL A 586 0.34 -10.14 31.51
N LEU A 587 -0.86 -10.07 32.10
CA LEU A 587 -2.03 -10.85 31.67
C LEU A 587 -2.53 -10.38 30.29
N PRO A 588 -3.31 -11.18 29.54
CA PRO A 588 -3.83 -10.78 28.22
C PRO A 588 -4.54 -9.41 28.22
N ASP A 589 -5.41 -9.15 29.20
CA ASP A 589 -6.10 -7.86 29.36
C ASP A 589 -5.15 -6.70 29.70
N GLY A 590 -4.04 -7.00 30.40
CA GLY A 590 -3.03 -6.02 30.80
C GLY A 590 -2.12 -5.55 29.66
N LYS A 591 -2.08 -6.25 28.52
CA LYS A 591 -1.27 -5.83 27.36
C LYS A 591 -1.77 -4.50 26.79
N VAL A 592 -3.08 -4.27 26.82
CA VAL A 592 -3.69 -3.01 26.37
C VAL A 592 -3.22 -1.84 27.24
N ASP A 593 -3.16 -2.03 28.55
CA ASP A 593 -2.72 -0.98 29.47
C ASP A 593 -1.22 -0.71 29.33
N ALA A 594 -0.40 -1.74 29.10
CA ALA A 594 1.01 -1.57 28.75
C ALA A 594 1.20 -0.73 27.47
N VAL A 595 0.42 -0.97 26.42
CA VAL A 595 0.47 -0.15 25.20
C VAL A 595 0.07 1.31 25.49
N LYS A 596 -0.99 1.55 26.26
CA LYS A 596 -1.41 2.91 26.64
C LYS A 596 -0.38 3.63 27.49
N GLU A 597 0.30 2.92 28.39
CA GLU A 597 1.38 3.47 29.19
C GLU A 597 2.55 3.91 28.30
N LEU A 598 2.94 3.09 27.32
CA LEU A 598 3.97 3.43 26.34
C LEU A 598 3.58 4.62 25.45
N GLN A 599 2.28 4.83 25.20
CA GLN A 599 1.75 5.99 24.46
C GLN A 599 1.75 7.30 25.28
N THR A 600 2.02 7.25 26.59
CA THR A 600 2.09 8.45 27.42
C THR A 600 3.18 9.41 26.93
N GLY A 601 2.97 10.71 27.14
CA GLY A 601 3.86 11.75 26.60
C GLY A 601 3.71 11.99 25.08
N GLY A 602 2.72 11.39 24.43
CA GLY A 602 2.42 11.59 23.00
C GLY A 602 3.32 10.78 22.07
N ARG A 603 4.00 9.76 22.59
CA ARG A 603 4.80 8.81 21.81
C ARG A 603 3.89 7.94 20.96
N LYS A 604 4.35 7.58 19.77
CA LYS A 604 3.63 6.63 18.91
C LYS A 604 4.19 5.23 19.04
N VAL A 605 3.30 4.26 19.24
CA VAL A 605 3.66 2.88 19.54
C VAL A 605 3.20 1.95 18.41
N ALA A 606 4.13 1.18 17.86
CA ALA A 606 3.80 -0.01 17.09
C ALA A 606 3.81 -1.23 18.01
N PHE A 607 2.74 -2.02 18.00
CA PHE A 607 2.68 -3.28 18.75
C PHE A 607 2.78 -4.45 17.77
N VAL A 608 3.61 -5.44 18.08
CA VAL A 608 3.87 -6.63 17.25
C VAL A 608 3.45 -7.88 17.99
N GLY A 609 2.57 -8.70 17.40
CA GLY A 609 2.08 -9.94 18.03
C GLY A 609 1.62 -10.98 17.00
N ASP A 610 1.29 -12.18 17.46
CA ASP A 610 0.89 -13.31 16.61
C ASP A 610 -0.45 -13.95 17.04
N GLY A 611 -0.95 -13.67 18.24
CA GLY A 611 -2.09 -14.40 18.82
C GLY A 611 -3.45 -13.71 18.79
N ILE A 612 -4.51 -14.49 19.03
CA ILE A 612 -5.85 -14.00 19.41
C ILE A 612 -5.75 -13.10 20.66
N ASN A 613 -4.88 -13.50 21.60
CA ASN A 613 -4.65 -12.79 22.86
C ASN A 613 -4.07 -11.37 22.66
N ASP A 614 -3.49 -11.11 21.49
CA ASP A 614 -2.84 -9.84 21.16
C ASP A 614 -3.74 -8.91 20.34
N ALA A 615 -4.84 -9.43 19.78
CA ALA A 615 -5.75 -8.64 18.96
C ALA A 615 -6.24 -7.35 19.64
N PRO A 616 -6.57 -7.32 20.95
CA PRO A 616 -6.91 -6.07 21.63
C PRO A 616 -5.76 -5.07 21.70
N ALA A 617 -4.53 -5.53 21.93
CA ALA A 617 -3.34 -4.67 21.99
C ALA A 617 -2.95 -4.14 20.60
N LEU A 618 -3.04 -4.99 19.57
CA LEU A 618 -2.85 -4.61 18.16
C LEU A 618 -3.82 -3.50 17.73
N ALA A 619 -5.08 -3.56 18.17
CA ALA A 619 -6.10 -2.59 17.80
C ALA A 619 -5.97 -1.23 18.52
N VAL A 620 -5.35 -1.19 19.71
CA VAL A 620 -5.16 0.03 20.51
C VAL A 620 -3.85 0.75 20.17
N ALA A 621 -2.86 0.03 19.64
CA ALA A 621 -1.61 0.61 19.17
C ALA A 621 -1.85 1.63 18.04
N ASP A 622 -0.91 2.58 17.87
CA ASP A 622 -0.95 3.50 16.73
C ASP A 622 -0.74 2.75 15.40
N VAL A 623 0.00 1.64 15.46
CA VAL A 623 0.12 0.66 14.37
C VAL A 623 0.16 -0.76 14.95
N GLY A 624 -0.83 -1.57 14.65
CA GLY A 624 -0.80 -3.01 14.94
C GLY A 624 -0.09 -3.79 13.85
N ILE A 625 0.91 -4.61 14.21
CA ILE A 625 1.66 -5.48 13.29
C ILE A 625 1.45 -6.95 13.68
N ALA A 626 0.75 -7.70 12.84
CA ALA A 626 0.55 -9.14 13.06
C ALA A 626 1.62 -9.97 12.35
N MET A 627 2.07 -11.04 13.00
CA MET A 627 2.85 -12.11 12.38
C MET A 627 1.91 -13.07 11.62
N GLY A 628 2.26 -13.47 10.41
CA GLY A 628 1.41 -14.25 9.51
C GLY A 628 1.26 -15.73 9.87
N THR A 629 2.02 -16.20 10.87
CA THR A 629 1.78 -17.46 11.58
C THR A 629 0.60 -17.37 12.56
N GLY A 630 0.07 -16.17 12.77
CA GLY A 630 -0.99 -15.88 13.70
C GLY A 630 -2.39 -16.29 13.24
N THR A 631 -3.31 -16.32 14.19
CA THR A 631 -4.72 -16.65 13.92
C THR A 631 -5.40 -15.63 13.00
N ASP A 632 -6.44 -16.06 12.26
CA ASP A 632 -7.19 -15.18 11.34
C ASP A 632 -7.69 -13.89 12.02
N VAL A 633 -8.01 -13.96 13.32
CA VAL A 633 -8.45 -12.81 14.12
C VAL A 633 -7.34 -11.75 14.31
N ALA A 634 -6.08 -12.18 14.47
CA ALA A 634 -4.94 -11.27 14.60
C ALA A 634 -4.64 -10.57 13.26
N VAL A 635 -4.74 -11.32 12.16
CA VAL A 635 -4.61 -10.78 10.79
C VAL A 635 -5.72 -9.77 10.49
N GLU A 636 -6.95 -10.01 10.97
CA GLU A 636 -8.06 -9.07 10.79
C GLU A 636 -7.94 -7.79 11.63
N SER A 637 -7.28 -7.87 12.78
CA SER A 637 -7.17 -6.77 13.74
C SER A 637 -5.97 -5.86 13.47
N ALA A 638 -4.97 -6.32 12.72
CA ALA A 638 -3.74 -5.58 12.46
C ALA A 638 -3.81 -4.63 11.26
N ASP A 639 -3.00 -3.57 11.33
CA ASP A 639 -2.83 -2.60 10.25
C ASP A 639 -1.79 -3.06 9.22
N VAL A 640 -0.78 -3.79 9.69
CA VAL A 640 0.31 -4.40 8.92
C VAL A 640 0.37 -5.88 9.25
N VAL A 641 0.55 -6.73 8.24
CA VAL A 641 0.68 -8.18 8.38
C VAL A 641 1.99 -8.60 7.75
N LEU A 642 2.81 -9.33 8.51
CA LEU A 642 4.02 -9.97 8.00
C LEU A 642 3.65 -11.36 7.50
N VAL A 643 3.97 -11.71 6.27
CA VAL A 643 3.65 -13.04 5.71
C VAL A 643 4.37 -14.14 6.48
N SER A 644 5.64 -13.90 6.82
CA SER A 644 6.46 -14.86 7.56
C SER A 644 6.44 -14.57 9.06
N GLY A 645 6.81 -15.59 9.84
CA GLY A 645 7.06 -15.46 11.26
C GLY A 645 8.36 -14.73 11.60
N ASN A 646 9.04 -14.05 10.66
CA ASN A 646 10.35 -13.47 10.90
C ASN A 646 10.26 -12.00 11.38
N PRO A 647 10.79 -11.67 12.58
CA PRO A 647 10.72 -10.31 13.14
C PRO A 647 11.45 -9.27 12.27
N ALA A 648 12.38 -9.68 11.40
CA ALA A 648 13.03 -8.80 10.42
C ALA A 648 12.01 -8.06 9.53
N GLY A 649 10.85 -8.68 9.27
CA GLY A 649 9.75 -8.07 8.52
C GLY A 649 9.27 -6.74 9.12
N VAL A 650 9.35 -6.56 10.45
CA VAL A 650 8.99 -5.30 11.10
C VAL A 650 9.98 -4.19 10.73
N ALA A 651 11.28 -4.49 10.73
CA ALA A 651 12.31 -3.55 10.29
C ALA A 651 12.14 -3.20 8.80
N HIS A 652 11.77 -4.19 7.97
CA HIS A 652 11.46 -3.97 6.56
C HIS A 652 10.26 -3.04 6.38
N ALA A 653 9.18 -3.26 7.14
CA ALA A 653 7.97 -2.44 7.09
C ALA A 653 8.28 -0.97 7.40
N ILE A 654 9.05 -0.72 8.47
CA ILE A 654 9.44 0.64 8.88
C ILE A 654 10.33 1.30 7.83
N GLU A 655 11.30 0.57 7.25
CA GLU A 655 12.19 1.10 6.21
C GLU A 655 11.41 1.49 4.94
N VAL A 656 10.51 0.62 4.48
CA VAL A 656 9.69 0.88 3.29
C VAL A 656 8.74 2.05 3.54
N SER A 657 8.12 2.13 4.72
CA SER A 657 7.29 3.26 5.15
C SER A 657 8.06 4.59 5.10
N ARG A 658 9.23 4.66 5.77
CA ARG A 658 10.10 5.85 5.81
C ARG A 658 10.54 6.29 4.41
N ARG A 659 10.98 5.35 3.56
CA ARG A 659 11.40 5.67 2.18
C ARG A 659 10.25 6.12 1.31
N THR A 660 9.08 5.52 1.45
CA THR A 660 7.90 5.87 0.67
C THR A 660 7.42 7.27 1.02
N LEU A 661 7.32 7.62 2.31
CA LEU A 661 6.97 8.98 2.72
C LEU A 661 8.02 10.01 2.32
N ARG A 662 9.31 9.70 2.46
CA ARG A 662 10.38 10.60 1.98
C ARG A 662 10.25 10.87 0.48
N ASN A 663 9.94 9.83 -0.30
CA ASN A 663 9.70 9.96 -1.73
C ASN A 663 8.46 10.80 -2.05
N ILE A 664 7.37 10.63 -1.30
CA ILE A 664 6.16 11.46 -1.41
C ILE A 664 6.51 12.93 -1.17
N TRP A 665 7.24 13.26 -0.10
CA TRP A 665 7.66 14.62 0.20
C TRP A 665 8.57 15.21 -0.89
N GLN A 666 9.51 14.43 -1.41
CA GLN A 666 10.34 14.84 -2.56
C GLN A 666 9.47 15.13 -3.79
N ASN A 667 8.52 14.25 -4.10
CA ASN A 667 7.63 14.40 -5.25
C ASN A 667 6.71 15.62 -5.11
N LEU A 668 6.22 15.91 -3.90
CA LEU A 668 5.45 17.12 -3.63
C LEU A 668 6.32 18.38 -3.75
N GLY A 669 7.57 18.33 -3.26
CA GLY A 669 8.55 19.39 -3.46
C GLY A 669 8.78 19.69 -4.95
N TRP A 670 8.98 18.66 -5.77
CA TRP A 670 9.11 18.80 -7.22
C TRP A 670 7.82 19.23 -7.91
N ALA A 671 6.66 18.78 -7.43
CA ALA A 671 5.36 19.09 -8.01
C ALA A 671 4.89 20.52 -7.74
N PHE A 672 5.44 21.22 -6.75
CA PHE A 672 5.11 22.62 -6.42
C PHE A 672 6.26 23.60 -6.56
N GLY A 673 7.49 23.17 -6.28
CA GLY A 673 8.65 24.06 -6.23
C GLY A 673 8.88 24.79 -7.55
N TYR A 674 8.72 24.09 -8.69
CA TYR A 674 8.85 24.72 -9.99
C TYR A 674 7.72 25.72 -10.28
N ASN A 675 6.48 25.47 -9.86
CA ASN A 675 5.38 26.42 -10.04
C ASN A 675 5.61 27.69 -9.22
N ILE A 676 6.03 27.55 -7.95
CA ILE A 676 6.29 28.69 -7.06
C ILE A 676 7.39 29.59 -7.66
N ILE A 677 8.41 29.01 -8.28
CA ILE A 677 9.49 29.76 -8.92
C ILE A 677 9.05 30.37 -10.26
N LEU A 678 8.32 29.63 -11.09
CA LEU A 678 8.02 30.04 -12.47
C LEU A 678 6.76 30.89 -12.62
N ILE A 679 5.84 30.91 -11.65
CA ILE A 679 4.68 31.81 -11.66
C ILE A 679 5.11 33.28 -11.63
N PRO A 680 6.00 33.73 -10.74
CA PRO A 680 6.54 35.10 -10.79
C PRO A 680 7.24 35.42 -12.12
N VAL A 681 8.05 34.49 -12.65
CA VAL A 681 8.75 34.67 -13.92
C VAL A 681 7.76 34.82 -15.09
N ALA A 682 6.67 34.04 -15.08
CA ALA A 682 5.58 34.14 -16.04
C ALA A 682 4.81 35.46 -15.90
N ALA A 683 4.53 35.89 -14.66
CA ALA A 683 3.85 37.15 -14.39
C ALA A 683 4.66 38.37 -14.85
N LEU A 684 5.99 38.29 -14.78
CA LEU A 684 6.92 39.27 -15.36
C LEU A 684 7.04 39.22 -16.89
N GLY A 685 6.29 38.33 -17.57
CA GLY A 685 6.33 38.20 -19.03
C GLY A 685 7.62 37.55 -19.57
N LEU A 686 8.46 36.98 -18.70
CA LEU A 686 9.74 36.37 -19.08
C LEU A 686 9.64 34.90 -19.47
N LEU A 687 8.46 34.28 -19.28
CA LEU A 687 8.21 32.88 -19.60
C LEU A 687 7.21 32.77 -20.75
N SER A 688 7.58 32.03 -21.78
CA SER A 688 6.67 31.71 -22.88
C SER A 688 5.71 30.57 -22.51
N PRO A 689 4.48 30.54 -23.06
CA PRO A 689 3.51 29.47 -22.80
C PRO A 689 4.02 28.07 -23.13
N GLN A 690 4.86 27.95 -24.16
CA GLN A 690 5.46 26.69 -24.61
C GLN A 690 6.47 26.16 -23.58
N LEU A 691 7.34 27.03 -23.05
CA LEU A 691 8.30 26.68 -21.99
C LEU A 691 7.56 26.31 -20.70
N ALA A 692 6.47 26.99 -20.37
CA ALA A 692 5.62 26.63 -19.24
C ALA A 692 5.01 25.22 -19.39
N ALA A 693 4.49 24.89 -20.58
CA ALA A 693 3.95 23.56 -20.87
C ALA A 693 5.03 22.47 -20.85
N LEU A 694 6.25 22.75 -21.34
CA LEU A 694 7.37 21.82 -21.28
C LEU A 694 7.82 21.55 -19.84
N ALA A 695 7.94 22.60 -19.01
CA ALA A 695 8.32 22.48 -17.60
C ALA A 695 7.32 21.59 -16.83
N MET A 696 6.03 21.74 -17.10
CA MET A 696 4.97 20.89 -16.54
C MET A 696 5.11 19.42 -16.93
N ALA A 697 5.37 19.13 -18.21
CA ALA A 697 5.59 17.77 -18.68
C ALA A 697 6.83 17.14 -18.02
N ALA A 698 7.93 17.90 -17.93
CA ALA A 698 9.17 17.48 -17.29
C ALA A 698 8.98 17.19 -15.79
N SER A 699 8.25 18.04 -15.06
CA SER A 699 7.91 17.83 -13.64
C SER A 699 7.15 16.52 -13.44
N SER A 700 6.19 16.22 -14.31
CA SER A 700 5.40 14.98 -14.24
C SER A 700 6.26 13.74 -14.45
N VAL A 701 7.19 13.79 -15.41
CA VAL A 701 8.17 12.70 -15.64
C VAL A 701 9.10 12.53 -14.43
N LEU A 702 9.62 13.63 -13.88
CA LEU A 702 10.54 13.61 -12.74
C LEU A 702 9.89 12.95 -11.53
N VAL A 703 8.66 13.34 -11.19
CA VAL A 703 7.88 12.77 -10.09
C VAL A 703 7.67 11.26 -10.28
N VAL A 704 7.29 10.84 -11.47
CA VAL A 704 7.11 9.42 -11.79
C VAL A 704 8.42 8.63 -11.67
N VAL A 705 9.50 9.14 -12.28
CA VAL A 705 10.80 8.46 -12.26
C VAL A 705 11.31 8.36 -10.83
N ASN A 706 11.14 9.41 -10.03
CA ASN A 706 11.51 9.38 -8.62
C ASN A 706 10.65 8.37 -7.83
N ALA A 707 9.34 8.28 -8.09
CA ALA A 707 8.49 7.24 -7.48
C ALA A 707 8.93 5.82 -7.84
N LEU A 708 9.30 5.58 -9.11
CA LEU A 708 9.78 4.27 -9.56
C LEU A 708 11.07 3.83 -8.86
N ARG A 709 11.86 4.74 -8.27
CA ARG A 709 13.05 4.39 -7.48
C ARG A 709 12.73 3.50 -6.28
N LEU A 710 11.50 3.56 -5.77
CA LEU A 710 11.04 2.72 -4.67
C LEU A 710 11.06 1.22 -5.01
N ARG A 711 11.06 0.85 -6.30
CA ARG A 711 11.20 -0.56 -6.75
C ARG A 711 12.51 -1.20 -6.33
N TRP A 712 13.56 -0.41 -6.21
CA TRP A 712 14.89 -0.90 -5.88
C TRP A 712 15.25 -0.61 -4.43
N VAL A 713 14.24 -0.44 -3.55
CA VAL A 713 14.48 -0.43 -2.11
C VAL A 713 15.05 -1.78 -1.73
N LYS A 714 16.37 -1.78 -1.54
CA LYS A 714 17.10 -2.82 -0.83
C LYS A 714 16.87 -2.60 0.66
N VAL A 715 16.36 -3.62 1.32
CA VAL A 715 16.43 -3.71 2.77
C VAL A 715 17.66 -4.54 3.10
N ALA A 716 18.36 -4.20 4.18
CA ALA A 716 19.54 -4.96 4.59
C ALA A 716 19.09 -6.40 4.90
N GLU A 717 19.72 -7.39 4.27
CA GLU A 717 19.64 -8.76 4.75
C GLU A 717 20.24 -8.74 6.16
N LEU A 718 19.39 -8.88 7.16
CA LEU A 718 19.84 -9.03 8.54
C LEU A 718 20.48 -10.41 8.61
N GLU A 719 21.81 -10.44 8.61
CA GLU A 719 22.57 -11.68 8.70
C GLU A 719 22.10 -12.49 9.91
N VAL A 720 21.78 -13.75 9.67
CA VAL A 720 21.56 -14.73 10.73
C VAL A 720 22.90 -14.88 11.45
N SER A 721 23.00 -14.46 12.72
CA SER A 721 24.20 -14.79 13.49
C SER A 721 24.21 -16.31 13.66
N GLN A 722 25.24 -16.96 13.10
CA GLN A 722 25.46 -18.39 13.27
C GLN A 722 25.63 -18.78 14.74
#